data_AF-A0A7S3QM79-F1
#
_entry.id   AF-A0A7S3QM79-F1
#
_cell.length_a   1.000
_cell.length_b   1.000
_cell.length_c   1.000
_cell.angle_alpha   90.00
_cell.angle_beta   90.00
_cell.angle_gamma   90.00
#
_symmetry.space_group_name_H-M   'P 1'
#
loop_
_entity.id
_entity.type
_entity.pdbx_description
1 polymer ?
#
loop_
_entity_poly.entity_id
_entity_poly.type
_entity_poly.pdbx_seq_one_letter_code
_entity_poly.pdbx_strand_id
1 'polypeptide(L)'
;GGGREGGRGRGDGKPIIDRRPKEVDARGPVKLRHYKNSDGEEHLGTALSRANARPFPGPPPDDGPPLRVLPIGGLGEIGMNCMLVGVRDRYILIDAGLLFPDYSDLGMQKILPDTSFLHQWRDKIEALVITHGHEDHIGAMPWVVPALDPSTPVFCGPFVMKLVKRRMHEFSLFDERRFHEFSMNKPFKAGPFEVEPVRVTHSIPDCCGLIMRSEEGTIVHSGDWKIDETPLDGVQFDRSTFDLLGKEKVSLFMSDSTNVLAPGRTTSEATVMDALIKKVMSHQGKGRVIITQFASNLTRLYGVKAAADASGRKICFVGPSLNHYMEAAYQIGHAPFDPQDMIAPAQLKDFDPSQVIIVTTGSQAEPRAQLSLAALDQSALLKIQPDDLILYSAKVIPGNEPRVSSMLNNLAMSGARVVQGRGENLHTSGHAYQDELKELLRYVKPQHFLPVHGEYAFLTEHARLAHEEAGVDHCNVIKNGQMLGVYERPSRRHVSSSSMAGSLAKVIGSVDLVPYYNDGSNGTGDAKDMAIQERTTLAFEGIVVVAVDVIRPAAGGYASNLQGQVRVTVRGMWTDEGRLLEELHERANAVVCQLPSDSSLAAVERAVIEGIKKVCRAFNNKRPEVICIAHEHNPRLAHMPAVAASRRPPPPAAPRSRTASELYQSRAPGGSRELQAQGVRSLAPWEQQQQFQPARRQAPSR
;
A
#
# COMPACT_ATOMS: atom_id res chain seq x y z
N GLY A 1 56.27 -41.57 6.71
CA GLY A 1 56.87 -41.67 8.05
C GLY A 1 56.06 -40.79 8.98
N GLY A 2 55.42 -41.31 10.02
CA GLY A 2 56.04 -41.63 11.34
C GLY A 2 56.02 -40.35 12.21
N GLY A 3 55.53 -40.23 13.44
CA GLY A 3 54.98 -41.10 14.49
C GLY A 3 54.07 -40.24 15.41
N ARG A 4 53.15 -40.77 16.24
CA ARG A 4 53.31 -41.14 17.69
C ARG A 4 54.00 -40.03 18.52
N GLU A 5 53.55 -39.54 19.67
CA GLU A 5 52.73 -39.96 20.84
C GLU A 5 52.32 -38.64 21.56
N GLY A 6 51.20 -38.49 22.30
CA GLY A 6 50.87 -39.12 23.59
C GLY A 6 51.17 -38.17 24.77
N GLY A 7 50.14 -37.75 25.54
CA GLY A 7 50.36 -37.01 26.79
C GLY A 7 49.12 -36.35 27.40
N ARG A 8 48.53 -36.99 28.42
CA ARG A 8 47.41 -36.51 29.25
C ARG A 8 47.90 -35.52 30.33
N GLY A 9 47.04 -34.58 30.75
CA GLY A 9 47.24 -33.80 31.98
C GLY A 9 46.05 -32.89 32.29
N ARG A 10 45.35 -33.19 33.39
CA ARG A 10 44.20 -32.47 33.96
C ARG A 10 44.64 -31.18 34.66
N GLY A 11 43.73 -30.21 34.83
CA GLY A 11 43.85 -29.25 35.94
C GLY A 11 43.19 -27.90 35.69
N ASP A 12 42.08 -27.68 36.38
CA ASP A 12 41.22 -26.51 36.47
C ASP A 12 41.90 -25.12 36.53
N GLY A 13 41.25 -24.15 35.88
CA GLY A 13 41.50 -22.72 36.09
C GLY A 13 40.61 -21.84 35.20
N LYS A 14 39.45 -21.43 35.71
CA LYS A 14 38.58 -20.43 35.06
C LYS A 14 39.34 -19.12 34.78
N PRO A 15 39.22 -18.49 33.60
CA PRO A 15 39.71 -17.14 33.38
C PRO A 15 38.64 -16.10 33.74
N ILE A 16 39.10 -15.02 34.39
CA ILE A 16 38.40 -13.75 34.53
C ILE A 16 38.28 -13.13 33.14
N ILE A 17 37.05 -12.85 32.70
CA ILE A 17 36.74 -12.21 31.42
C ILE A 17 36.85 -10.70 31.63
N ASP A 18 37.94 -10.10 31.14
CA ASP A 18 37.99 -8.67 30.85
C ASP A 18 37.53 -8.43 29.41
N ARG A 19 36.65 -7.45 29.25
CA ARG A 19 35.87 -7.17 28.03
C ARG A 19 36.62 -6.19 27.14
N ARG A 20 36.99 -6.61 25.94
CA ARG A 20 37.10 -5.72 24.77
C ARG A 20 36.41 -6.37 23.56
N PRO A 21 35.68 -5.60 22.72
CA PRO A 21 34.93 -6.16 21.61
C PRO A 21 35.89 -6.50 20.47
N LYS A 22 35.91 -7.78 20.06
CA LYS A 22 36.50 -8.18 18.78
C LYS A 22 35.46 -7.98 17.68
N GLU A 23 35.92 -7.36 16.60
CA GLU A 23 35.26 -7.28 15.29
C GLU A 23 34.67 -8.64 14.89
N VAL A 24 33.42 -8.63 14.46
CA VAL A 24 32.73 -9.82 13.94
C VAL A 24 32.94 -9.86 12.43
N ASP A 25 33.73 -10.83 12.02
CA ASP A 25 33.96 -11.22 10.64
C ASP A 25 32.65 -11.70 10.01
N ALA A 26 32.25 -11.05 8.92
CA ALA A 26 31.07 -11.34 8.14
C ALA A 26 31.42 -12.36 7.05
N ARG A 27 31.26 -13.65 7.35
CA ARG A 27 31.13 -14.75 6.36
C ARG A 27 30.94 -16.12 7.06
N GLY A 28 29.71 -16.41 7.47
CA GLY A 28 29.30 -17.75 7.86
C GLY A 28 27.84 -17.99 7.47
N PRO A 29 27.43 -19.21 7.09
CA PRO A 29 26.05 -19.49 6.73
C PRO A 29 25.14 -19.20 7.93
N VAL A 30 24.11 -18.37 7.72
CA VAL A 30 23.08 -18.09 8.72
C VAL A 30 22.40 -19.41 9.07
N LYS A 31 22.68 -19.95 10.26
CA LYS A 31 21.91 -21.09 10.79
C LYS A 31 20.51 -20.59 11.14
N LEU A 32 19.51 -21.00 10.36
CA LEU A 32 18.10 -20.83 10.69
C LEU A 32 17.85 -21.41 12.09
N ARG A 33 17.31 -20.60 13.00
CA ARG A 33 16.87 -21.08 14.31
C ARG A 33 15.57 -21.86 14.12
N HIS A 34 15.62 -23.16 14.38
CA HIS A 34 14.43 -24.01 14.43
C HIS A 34 13.62 -23.67 15.68
N TYR A 35 12.36 -23.25 15.50
CA TYR A 35 11.38 -23.17 16.58
C TYR A 35 10.50 -24.43 16.52
N LYS A 36 10.42 -25.14 17.64
CA LYS A 36 9.49 -26.27 17.84
C LYS A 36 8.26 -25.77 18.60
N ASN A 37 7.09 -26.12 18.10
CA ASN A 37 5.81 -25.86 18.76
C ASN A 37 5.57 -26.91 19.86
N SER A 38 4.54 -26.71 20.68
CA SER A 38 4.10 -27.66 21.73
C SER A 38 3.78 -29.07 21.21
N ASP A 39 3.48 -29.19 19.92
CA ASP A 39 3.02 -30.44 19.29
C ASP A 39 4.18 -31.24 18.65
N GLY A 40 5.42 -30.76 18.78
CA GLY A 40 6.63 -31.49 18.37
C GLY A 40 6.96 -31.44 16.88
N GLU A 41 6.14 -30.80 16.04
CA GLU A 41 6.42 -30.64 14.61
C GLU A 41 7.41 -29.49 14.33
N GLU A 42 8.34 -29.75 13.41
CA GLU A 42 9.30 -28.76 12.92
C GLU A 42 8.69 -28.01 11.73
N HIS A 43 8.30 -26.75 11.93
CA HIS A 43 8.00 -25.86 10.82
C HIS A 43 9.25 -25.05 10.45
N LEU A 44 9.90 -25.42 9.35
CA LEU A 44 10.58 -24.43 8.52
C LEU A 44 9.50 -23.47 8.02
N GLY A 45 9.72 -22.15 8.10
CA GLY A 45 8.74 -21.14 7.71
C GLY A 45 7.99 -21.54 6.44
N THR A 46 6.66 -21.46 6.49
CA THR A 46 5.71 -22.04 5.53
C THR A 46 5.85 -21.53 4.09
N ALA A 47 6.64 -20.49 3.85
CA ALA A 47 6.73 -19.82 2.56
C ALA A 47 7.54 -20.56 1.46
N LEU A 48 8.24 -21.67 1.76
CA LEU A 48 9.01 -22.40 0.74
C LEU A 48 8.74 -23.91 0.66
N SER A 49 8.03 -24.49 1.63
CA SER A 49 7.70 -25.92 1.63
C SER A 49 6.23 -26.14 1.27
N ARG A 50 5.99 -26.60 0.03
CA ARG A 50 4.70 -27.00 -0.57
C ARG A 50 3.92 -25.92 -1.33
N ALA A 51 4.53 -25.23 -2.28
CA ALA A 51 3.75 -24.75 -3.41
C ALA A 51 3.57 -25.91 -4.39
N ASN A 52 2.35 -26.44 -4.52
CA ASN A 52 2.04 -27.35 -5.62
C ASN A 52 2.39 -26.63 -6.94
N ALA A 53 3.09 -27.31 -7.84
CA ALA A 53 3.36 -26.78 -9.17
C ALA A 53 2.01 -26.46 -9.84
N ARG A 54 1.78 -25.18 -10.18
CA ARG A 54 0.54 -24.77 -10.83
C ARG A 54 0.67 -25.00 -12.34
N PRO A 55 -0.19 -25.83 -12.93
CA PRO A 55 -0.11 -26.15 -14.36
C PRO A 55 -0.39 -24.91 -15.22
N PHE A 56 -0.05 -25.02 -16.50
CA PHE A 56 -0.43 -24.06 -17.53
C PHE A 56 -1.95 -23.81 -17.57
N PRO A 57 -2.49 -22.61 -17.20
CA PRO A 57 -3.85 -22.28 -17.56
C PRO A 57 -3.92 -22.20 -19.06
N GLY A 58 -4.75 -23.04 -19.66
CA GLY A 58 -4.99 -23.05 -21.09
C GLY A 58 -4.62 -24.36 -21.78
N PRO A 59 -4.94 -24.49 -23.07
CA PRO A 59 -4.55 -25.61 -23.89
C PRO A 59 -3.02 -25.67 -24.09
N PRO A 60 -2.48 -26.83 -24.51
CA PRO A 60 -1.09 -26.96 -24.93
C PRO A 60 -0.65 -25.88 -25.93
N PRO A 61 0.66 -25.60 -26.09
CA PRO A 61 1.16 -24.53 -26.95
C PRO A 61 0.67 -24.60 -28.42
N ASP A 62 0.53 -25.82 -28.93
CA ASP A 62 0.14 -26.09 -30.32
C ASP A 62 -1.39 -26.20 -30.53
N ASP A 63 -2.18 -26.00 -29.47
CA ASP A 63 -3.63 -26.14 -29.51
C ASP A 63 -4.34 -24.83 -29.08
N GLY A 64 -5.50 -24.56 -29.68
CA GLY A 64 -6.30 -23.37 -29.39
C GLY A 64 -5.73 -22.05 -29.91
N PRO A 65 -6.28 -20.92 -29.44
CA PRO A 65 -5.90 -19.59 -29.92
C PRO A 65 -4.43 -19.25 -29.67
N PRO A 66 -3.72 -18.69 -30.67
CA PRO A 66 -2.28 -18.42 -30.58
C PRO A 66 -1.98 -17.19 -29.71
N LEU A 67 -2.77 -16.13 -29.80
CA LEU A 67 -2.59 -14.94 -28.96
C LEU A 67 -3.22 -15.19 -27.59
N ARG A 68 -2.46 -15.03 -26.51
CA ARG A 68 -2.90 -15.34 -25.15
C ARG A 68 -2.58 -14.22 -24.17
N VAL A 69 -3.55 -13.89 -23.33
CA VAL A 69 -3.43 -12.86 -22.27
C VAL A 69 -3.82 -13.46 -20.93
N LEU A 70 -2.97 -13.30 -19.93
CA LEU A 70 -3.22 -13.73 -18.55
C LEU A 70 -2.88 -12.57 -17.59
N PRO A 71 -3.90 -11.85 -17.09
CA PRO A 71 -3.72 -10.85 -16.04
C PRO A 71 -3.33 -11.52 -14.73
N ILE A 72 -2.21 -11.09 -14.15
CA ILE A 72 -1.77 -11.49 -12.81
C ILE A 72 -2.33 -10.50 -11.77
N GLY A 73 -2.44 -9.23 -12.15
CA GLY A 73 -3.08 -8.15 -11.42
C GLY A 73 -3.55 -7.03 -12.35
N GLY A 74 -4.38 -6.12 -11.84
CA GLY A 74 -4.88 -4.93 -12.56
C GLY A 74 -6.28 -5.06 -13.17
N LEU A 75 -6.92 -6.23 -13.11
CA LEU A 75 -8.32 -6.42 -13.56
C LEU A 75 -9.26 -6.75 -12.40
N GLY A 76 -10.28 -5.91 -12.24
CA GLY A 76 -11.22 -6.00 -11.12
C GLY A 76 -10.82 -5.15 -9.92
N GLU A 77 -9.76 -4.35 -10.07
CA GLU A 77 -9.13 -3.50 -9.06
C GLU A 77 -8.47 -2.28 -9.75
N ILE A 78 -8.04 -1.29 -8.97
CA ILE A 78 -7.23 -0.15 -9.46
C ILE A 78 -5.87 -0.22 -8.76
N GLY A 79 -4.88 -0.77 -9.46
CA GLY A 79 -3.55 -1.02 -8.93
C GLY A 79 -3.04 -2.42 -9.31
N MET A 80 -1.81 -2.73 -8.90
CA MET A 80 -1.20 -4.06 -9.12
C MET A 80 -1.13 -4.49 -10.60
N ASN A 81 -1.00 -3.54 -11.54
CA ASN A 81 -0.94 -3.87 -12.96
C ASN A 81 0.26 -4.78 -13.26
N CYS A 82 -0.04 -5.98 -13.73
CA CYS A 82 0.93 -7.04 -13.98
C CYS A 82 0.27 -8.07 -14.90
N MET A 83 0.64 -8.11 -16.18
CA MET A 83 -0.07 -8.90 -17.17
C MET A 83 0.86 -9.65 -18.11
N LEU A 84 0.63 -10.96 -18.26
CA LEU A 84 1.31 -11.77 -19.27
C LEU A 84 0.58 -11.65 -20.61
N VAL A 85 1.33 -11.30 -21.66
CA VAL A 85 0.84 -11.24 -23.04
C VAL A 85 1.80 -12.04 -23.90
N GLY A 86 1.29 -12.93 -24.73
CA GLY A 86 2.16 -13.88 -25.42
C GLY A 86 1.56 -14.52 -26.66
N VAL A 87 2.42 -15.27 -27.32
CA VAL A 87 2.09 -16.16 -28.43
C VAL A 87 2.34 -17.58 -27.94
N ARG A 88 1.29 -18.41 -27.94
CA ARG A 88 1.31 -19.81 -27.49
C ARG A 88 1.78 -19.95 -26.04
N ASP A 89 3.03 -20.30 -25.81
CA ASP A 89 3.61 -20.51 -24.48
C ASP A 89 4.78 -19.58 -24.16
N ARG A 90 5.04 -18.58 -25.01
CA ARG A 90 6.10 -17.58 -24.83
C ARG A 90 5.45 -16.22 -24.58
N TYR A 91 5.87 -15.55 -23.51
CA TYR A 91 5.21 -14.35 -23.01
C TYR A 91 6.19 -13.22 -22.77
N ILE A 92 5.68 -12.00 -22.89
CA ILE A 92 6.23 -10.83 -22.19
C ILE A 92 5.33 -10.52 -20.99
N LEU A 93 5.92 -9.94 -19.95
CA LEU A 93 5.21 -9.35 -18.83
C LEU A 93 5.09 -7.83 -19.07
N ILE A 94 3.88 -7.30 -18.98
CA ILE A 94 3.61 -5.86 -19.03
C ILE A 94 3.39 -5.37 -17.60
N ASP A 95 4.21 -4.41 -17.21
CA ASP A 95 4.22 -3.78 -15.88
C ASP A 95 4.46 -4.75 -14.69
N ALA A 96 4.78 -4.15 -13.55
CA ALA A 96 5.07 -4.82 -12.28
C ALA A 96 4.63 -3.91 -11.11
N GLY A 97 3.34 -3.65 -11.04
CA GLY A 97 2.70 -2.75 -10.10
C GLY A 97 2.43 -3.32 -8.72
N LEU A 98 2.30 -2.43 -7.72
CA LEU A 98 1.70 -2.75 -6.42
C LEU A 98 0.28 -2.19 -6.31
N LEU A 99 -0.48 -2.69 -5.33
CA LEU A 99 -1.73 -2.08 -4.86
C LEU A 99 -1.53 -1.57 -3.43
N PHE A 100 -2.14 -0.42 -3.12
CA PHE A 100 -2.13 0.10 -1.75
C PHE A 100 -3.24 -0.57 -0.94
N PRO A 101 -2.95 -1.07 0.28
CA PRO A 101 -3.94 -1.78 1.08
C PRO A 101 -5.06 -0.87 1.58
N ASP A 102 -6.25 -1.45 1.79
CA ASP A 102 -7.42 -0.74 2.32
C ASP A 102 -7.67 -1.04 3.81
N TYR A 103 -8.87 -0.74 4.31
CA TYR A 103 -9.24 -0.96 5.72
C TYR A 103 -9.35 -2.43 6.13
N SER A 104 -9.44 -3.35 5.17
CA SER A 104 -9.51 -4.79 5.40
C SER A 104 -8.13 -5.43 5.52
N ASP A 105 -7.09 -4.80 4.98
CA ASP A 105 -5.71 -5.30 4.95
C ASP A 105 -4.88 -4.81 6.15
N LEU A 106 -5.36 -5.12 7.36
CA LEU A 106 -4.87 -4.51 8.58
C LEU A 106 -3.35 -4.64 8.78
N GLY A 107 -2.68 -3.49 8.84
CA GLY A 107 -1.26 -3.35 9.11
C GLY A 107 -0.34 -3.73 7.95
N MET A 108 -0.89 -4.00 6.76
CA MET A 108 -0.11 -4.17 5.54
C MET A 108 0.29 -2.81 4.95
N GLN A 109 1.37 -2.77 4.19
CA GLN A 109 1.85 -1.56 3.49
C GLN A 109 1.68 -1.63 1.98
N LYS A 110 1.76 -2.83 1.39
CA LYS A 110 1.64 -3.06 -0.06
C LYS A 110 0.99 -4.41 -0.31
N ILE A 111 0.27 -4.50 -1.42
CA ILE A 111 -0.22 -5.73 -2.03
C ILE A 111 0.51 -5.90 -3.35
N LEU A 112 0.93 -7.13 -3.65
CA LEU A 112 1.84 -7.50 -4.73
C LEU A 112 1.23 -8.63 -5.56
N PRO A 113 1.55 -8.69 -6.87
CA PRO A 113 1.12 -9.80 -7.71
C PRO A 113 1.74 -11.12 -7.22
N ASP A 114 1.16 -12.24 -7.63
CA ASP A 114 1.62 -13.58 -7.22
C ASP A 114 3.00 -13.91 -7.79
N THR A 115 4.05 -13.49 -7.08
CA THR A 115 5.45 -13.71 -7.48
C THR A 115 5.84 -15.18 -7.47
N SER A 116 5.16 -16.02 -6.67
CA SER A 116 5.42 -17.46 -6.69
C SER A 116 4.92 -18.11 -7.98
N PHE A 117 3.81 -17.63 -8.55
CA PHE A 117 3.34 -18.04 -9.87
C PHE A 117 4.32 -17.60 -10.96
N LEU A 118 4.75 -16.34 -10.95
CA LEU A 118 5.75 -15.82 -11.90
C LEU A 118 7.05 -16.64 -11.84
N HIS A 119 7.50 -17.01 -10.65
CA HIS A 119 8.70 -17.81 -10.47
C HIS A 119 8.60 -19.24 -11.02
N GLN A 120 7.43 -19.86 -10.89
CA GLN A 120 7.17 -21.18 -11.47
C GLN A 120 7.19 -21.15 -13.02
N TRP A 121 7.00 -19.98 -13.62
CA TRP A 121 6.82 -19.76 -15.05
C TRP A 121 7.92 -18.96 -15.72
N ARG A 122 8.98 -18.68 -14.98
CA ARG A 122 10.04 -17.78 -15.42
C ARG A 122 10.70 -18.20 -16.73
N ASP A 123 10.69 -19.49 -17.08
CA ASP A 123 11.22 -20.04 -18.33
C ASP A 123 10.41 -19.64 -19.57
N LYS A 124 9.16 -19.21 -19.38
CA LYS A 124 8.23 -18.78 -20.43
C LYS A 124 8.15 -17.26 -20.58
N ILE A 125 8.68 -16.51 -19.60
CA ILE A 125 8.62 -15.05 -19.55
C ILE A 125 9.93 -14.49 -20.12
N GLU A 126 9.88 -14.03 -21.37
CA GLU A 126 11.05 -13.63 -22.13
C GLU A 126 11.42 -12.16 -22.00
N ALA A 127 10.52 -11.30 -21.53
CA ALA A 127 10.81 -9.90 -21.25
C ALA A 127 9.83 -9.31 -20.24
N LEU A 128 10.25 -8.24 -19.56
CA LEU A 128 9.38 -7.32 -18.82
C LEU A 128 9.39 -5.96 -19.54
N VAL A 129 8.23 -5.43 -19.89
CA VAL A 129 8.09 -4.12 -20.54
C VAL A 129 7.25 -3.22 -19.63
N ILE A 130 7.76 -2.03 -19.32
CA ILE A 130 7.12 -1.07 -18.43
C ILE A 130 6.52 0.08 -19.25
N THR A 131 5.24 0.36 -19.04
CA THR A 131 4.49 1.41 -19.75
C THR A 131 4.80 2.80 -19.23
N HIS A 132 4.87 2.98 -17.90
CA HIS A 132 5.15 4.24 -17.24
C HIS A 132 5.57 4.09 -15.77
N GLY A 133 5.88 5.22 -15.11
CA GLY A 133 6.56 5.25 -13.82
C GLY A 133 5.69 5.32 -12.55
N HIS A 134 4.39 5.05 -12.59
CA HIS A 134 3.58 5.05 -11.37
C HIS A 134 3.77 3.78 -10.51
N GLU A 135 3.52 3.88 -9.20
CA GLU A 135 3.73 2.76 -8.25
C GLU A 135 2.86 1.54 -8.58
N ASP A 136 1.66 1.74 -9.10
CA ASP A 136 0.79 0.69 -9.63
C ASP A 136 1.25 0.08 -10.96
N HIS A 137 2.40 0.48 -11.49
CA HIS A 137 3.06 -0.11 -12.67
C HIS A 137 4.51 -0.52 -12.41
N ILE A 138 5.22 0.09 -11.46
CA ILE A 138 6.63 -0.23 -11.15
C ILE A 138 6.90 -0.58 -9.68
N GLY A 139 5.91 -0.45 -8.80
CA GLY A 139 6.09 -0.54 -7.35
C GLY A 139 6.41 -1.95 -6.85
N ALA A 140 6.00 -3.00 -7.59
CA ALA A 140 6.30 -4.39 -7.24
C ALA A 140 7.57 -4.94 -7.91
N MET A 141 8.31 -4.14 -8.69
CA MET A 141 9.55 -4.58 -9.35
C MET A 141 10.57 -5.24 -8.40
N PRO A 142 10.80 -4.77 -7.16
CA PRO A 142 11.73 -5.45 -6.24
C PRO A 142 11.36 -6.88 -5.87
N TRP A 143 10.10 -7.30 -6.08
CA TRP A 143 9.61 -8.65 -5.82
C TRP A 143 9.41 -9.45 -7.12
N VAL A 144 8.94 -8.78 -8.19
CA VAL A 144 8.70 -9.40 -9.49
C VAL A 144 10.02 -9.74 -10.19
N VAL A 145 10.98 -8.81 -10.24
CA VAL A 145 12.24 -8.99 -10.99
C VAL A 145 13.07 -10.19 -10.50
N PRO A 146 13.18 -10.45 -9.17
CA PRO A 146 13.81 -11.68 -8.65
C PRO A 146 13.02 -12.96 -8.91
N ALA A 147 11.70 -12.88 -9.15
CA ALA A 147 10.87 -14.04 -9.47
C ALA A 147 11.13 -14.54 -10.91
N LEU A 148 11.43 -13.63 -11.83
CA LEU A 148 11.72 -13.93 -13.24
C LEU A 148 13.09 -14.60 -13.43
N ASP A 149 13.37 -15.06 -14.65
CA ASP A 149 14.68 -15.62 -14.99
C ASP A 149 15.74 -14.51 -14.90
N PRO A 150 16.95 -14.79 -14.38
CA PRO A 150 18.01 -13.79 -14.29
C PRO A 150 18.38 -13.15 -15.64
N SER A 151 18.15 -13.88 -16.75
CA SER A 151 18.39 -13.39 -18.11
C SER A 151 17.23 -12.61 -18.73
N THR A 152 16.05 -12.57 -18.11
CA THR A 152 14.88 -11.86 -18.65
C THR A 152 15.14 -10.35 -18.74
N PRO A 153 15.27 -9.75 -19.93
CA PRO A 153 15.46 -8.30 -20.09
C PRO A 153 14.26 -7.49 -19.59
N VAL A 154 14.55 -6.30 -19.09
CA VAL A 154 13.58 -5.30 -18.62
C VAL A 154 13.69 -4.06 -19.49
N PHE A 155 12.60 -3.67 -20.13
CA PHE A 155 12.53 -2.52 -21.03
C PHE A 155 11.64 -1.42 -20.47
N CYS A 156 12.12 -0.18 -20.46
CA CYS A 156 11.32 0.99 -20.11
C CYS A 156 11.84 2.25 -20.81
N GLY A 157 11.06 3.33 -20.79
CA GLY A 157 11.50 4.62 -21.30
C GLY A 157 12.58 5.28 -20.41
N PRO A 158 13.30 6.29 -20.91
CA PRO A 158 14.43 6.91 -20.20
C PRO A 158 14.05 7.53 -18.84
N PHE A 159 12.87 8.15 -18.71
CA PHE A 159 12.42 8.70 -17.44
C PHE A 159 12.12 7.58 -16.44
N VAL A 160 11.37 6.58 -16.90
CA VAL A 160 11.02 5.40 -16.10
C VAL A 160 12.29 4.68 -15.65
N MET A 161 13.32 4.59 -16.51
CA MET A 161 14.61 3.98 -16.18
C MET A 161 15.31 4.68 -15.02
N LYS A 162 15.22 6.01 -14.88
CA LYS A 162 15.77 6.71 -13.70
C LYS A 162 15.08 6.29 -12.41
N LEU A 163 13.75 6.17 -12.44
CA LEU A 163 12.96 5.74 -11.28
C LEU A 163 13.25 4.27 -10.93
N VAL A 164 13.28 3.40 -11.95
CA VAL A 164 13.59 1.99 -11.81
C VAL A 164 15.01 1.78 -11.30
N LYS A 165 16.03 2.40 -11.90
CA LYS A 165 17.42 2.27 -11.48
C LYS A 165 17.58 2.62 -10.01
N ARG A 166 17.00 3.73 -9.57
CA ARG A 166 16.99 4.13 -8.15
C ARG A 166 16.36 3.05 -7.27
N ARG A 167 15.13 2.64 -7.56
CA ARG A 167 14.41 1.64 -6.75
C ARG A 167 15.18 0.32 -6.71
N MET A 168 15.68 -0.16 -7.85
CA MET A 168 16.41 -1.41 -7.91
C MET A 168 17.76 -1.34 -7.18
N HIS A 169 18.44 -0.19 -7.15
CA HIS A 169 19.62 0.00 -6.31
C HIS A 169 19.30 -0.03 -4.81
N GLU A 170 18.19 0.55 -4.36
CA GLU A 170 17.76 0.50 -2.95
C GLU A 170 17.59 -0.95 -2.46
N PHE A 171 17.25 -1.87 -3.36
CA PHE A 171 17.11 -3.30 -3.08
C PHE A 171 18.31 -4.16 -3.52
N SER A 172 19.38 -3.55 -4.05
CA SER A 172 20.56 -4.26 -4.60
C SER A 172 20.25 -5.24 -5.75
N LEU A 173 19.29 -4.88 -6.62
CA LEU A 173 18.78 -5.70 -7.72
C LEU A 173 19.05 -5.13 -9.13
N PHE A 174 19.72 -3.98 -9.24
CA PHE A 174 19.99 -3.37 -10.54
C PHE A 174 21.18 -4.04 -11.26
N ASP A 175 20.98 -4.44 -12.52
CA ASP A 175 22.01 -5.02 -13.40
C ASP A 175 21.96 -4.36 -14.78
N GLU A 176 22.98 -3.60 -15.15
CA GLU A 176 23.04 -2.87 -16.44
C GLU A 176 22.91 -3.78 -17.67
N ARG A 177 23.18 -5.09 -17.54
CA ARG A 177 23.01 -6.05 -18.64
C ARG A 177 21.55 -6.45 -18.87
N ARG A 178 20.69 -6.24 -17.88
CA ARG A 178 19.29 -6.68 -17.87
C ARG A 178 18.32 -5.53 -18.14
N PHE A 179 18.67 -4.30 -17.76
CA PHE A 179 17.79 -3.13 -17.88
C PHE A 179 18.14 -2.31 -19.11
N HIS A 180 17.18 -2.15 -20.03
CA HIS A 180 17.36 -1.50 -21.32
C HIS A 180 16.35 -0.36 -21.51
N GLU A 181 16.84 0.75 -22.07
CA GLU A 181 15.97 1.87 -22.44
C GLU A 181 15.42 1.65 -23.86
N PHE A 182 14.12 1.83 -24.05
CA PHE A 182 13.52 1.97 -25.38
C PHE A 182 13.33 3.44 -25.75
N SER A 183 13.08 3.71 -27.04
CA SER A 183 12.67 5.03 -27.52
C SER A 183 11.25 4.96 -28.08
N MET A 184 10.45 6.00 -27.85
CA MET A 184 9.11 6.13 -28.43
C MET A 184 9.17 5.99 -29.96
N ASN A 185 8.17 5.30 -30.52
CA ASN A 185 7.97 5.04 -31.94
C ASN A 185 9.17 4.32 -32.62
N LYS A 186 9.99 3.61 -31.84
CA LYS A 186 11.06 2.73 -32.35
C LYS A 186 10.77 1.29 -31.96
N PRO A 187 10.51 0.40 -32.92
CA PRO A 187 10.31 -1.02 -32.64
C PRO A 187 11.55 -1.69 -32.02
N PHE A 188 11.33 -2.63 -31.10
CA PHE A 188 12.36 -3.49 -30.53
C PHE A 188 11.82 -4.91 -30.32
N LYS A 189 12.70 -5.90 -30.28
CA LYS A 189 12.31 -7.30 -30.04
C LYS A 189 12.14 -7.54 -28.55
N ALA A 190 10.97 -8.06 -28.15
CA ALA A 190 10.72 -8.54 -26.79
C ALA A 190 9.85 -9.79 -26.83
N GLY A 191 10.41 -10.91 -26.40
CA GLY A 191 9.73 -12.19 -26.47
C GLY A 191 9.29 -12.56 -27.89
N PRO A 192 8.05 -13.07 -28.08
CA PRO A 192 7.54 -13.38 -29.41
C PRO A 192 7.23 -12.14 -30.25
N PHE A 193 7.20 -10.93 -29.68
CA PHE A 193 6.72 -9.73 -30.35
C PHE A 193 7.84 -8.83 -30.89
N GLU A 194 7.54 -8.12 -31.97
CA GLU A 194 8.13 -6.81 -32.24
C GLU A 194 7.26 -5.75 -31.53
N VAL A 195 7.83 -5.07 -30.54
CA VAL A 195 7.13 -4.11 -29.68
C VAL A 195 7.49 -2.69 -30.10
N GLU A 196 6.49 -1.87 -30.40
CA GLU A 196 6.63 -0.44 -30.67
C GLU A 196 5.93 0.36 -29.57
N PRO A 197 6.68 1.10 -28.72
CA PRO A 197 6.10 1.96 -27.68
C PRO A 197 5.61 3.26 -28.31
N VAL A 198 4.34 3.62 -28.09
CA VAL A 198 3.71 4.81 -28.67
C VAL A 198 3.35 5.80 -27.58
N ARG A 199 3.69 7.08 -27.80
CA ARG A 199 3.45 8.13 -26.82
C ARG A 199 1.96 8.33 -26.52
N VAL A 200 1.63 8.29 -25.24
CA VAL A 200 0.33 8.71 -24.70
C VAL A 200 0.53 9.80 -23.64
N THR A 201 -0.41 10.74 -23.52
CA THR A 201 -0.42 11.71 -22.41
C THR A 201 -1.07 11.11 -21.18
N HIS A 202 -0.50 11.39 -20.00
CA HIS A 202 -1.00 10.92 -18.70
C HIS A 202 -0.53 11.87 -17.59
N SER A 203 -0.66 11.51 -16.32
CA SER A 203 -0.23 12.34 -15.18
C SER A 203 1.25 12.21 -14.81
N ILE A 204 2.07 11.55 -15.63
CA ILE A 204 3.53 11.44 -15.44
C ILE A 204 4.24 11.46 -16.82
N PRO A 205 5.50 11.93 -16.93
CA PRO A 205 6.22 11.90 -18.20
C PRO A 205 6.46 10.50 -18.75
N ASP A 206 6.81 10.43 -20.04
CA ASP A 206 7.33 9.21 -20.68
C ASP A 206 6.37 8.01 -20.66
N CYS A 207 5.07 8.28 -20.65
CA CYS A 207 4.04 7.24 -20.72
C CYS A 207 3.87 6.74 -22.16
N CYS A 208 3.68 5.42 -22.30
CA CYS A 208 3.41 4.80 -23.58
C CYS A 208 2.28 3.76 -23.55
N GLY A 209 1.60 3.65 -24.68
CA GLY A 209 0.96 2.41 -25.10
C GLY A 209 1.96 1.51 -25.82
N LEU A 210 1.62 0.24 -25.99
CA LEU A 210 2.47 -0.78 -26.61
C LEU A 210 1.73 -1.39 -27.81
N ILE A 211 2.30 -1.30 -28.99
CA ILE A 211 1.89 -2.09 -30.16
C ILE A 211 2.78 -3.33 -30.21
N MET A 212 2.19 -4.51 -30.15
CA MET A 212 2.88 -5.79 -30.13
C MET A 212 2.52 -6.59 -31.38
N ARG A 213 3.45 -6.68 -32.33
CA ARG A 213 3.24 -7.37 -33.61
C ARG A 213 3.86 -8.77 -33.60
N SER A 214 3.15 -9.72 -34.18
CA SER A 214 3.60 -11.08 -34.41
C SER A 214 2.98 -11.65 -35.69
N GLU A 215 3.46 -12.80 -36.16
CA GLU A 215 2.86 -13.50 -37.30
C GLU A 215 1.41 -13.97 -37.03
N GLU A 216 1.03 -14.08 -35.75
CA GLU A 216 -0.29 -14.52 -35.30
C GLU A 216 -1.28 -13.34 -35.09
N GLY A 217 -0.80 -12.10 -35.25
CA GLY A 217 -1.58 -10.87 -35.19
C GLY A 217 -0.98 -9.76 -34.32
N THR A 218 -1.69 -8.64 -34.26
CA THR A 218 -1.30 -7.42 -33.55
C THR A 218 -2.16 -7.19 -32.30
N ILE A 219 -1.49 -7.05 -31.15
CA ILE A 219 -2.09 -6.68 -29.88
C ILE A 219 -1.69 -5.24 -29.54
N VAL A 220 -2.64 -4.41 -29.16
CA VAL A 220 -2.39 -3.02 -28.71
C VAL A 220 -2.78 -2.91 -27.24
N HIS A 221 -1.88 -2.42 -26.40
CA HIS A 221 -2.15 -2.04 -25.01
C HIS A 221 -2.07 -0.52 -24.89
N SER A 222 -3.11 0.18 -24.44
CA SER A 222 -3.09 1.65 -24.38
C SER A 222 -2.09 2.22 -23.39
N GLY A 223 -1.71 1.42 -22.38
CA GLY A 223 -1.16 1.96 -21.14
C GLY A 223 -2.22 2.77 -20.40
N ASP A 224 -1.80 3.57 -19.44
CA ASP A 224 -2.67 4.55 -18.78
C ASP A 224 -2.58 5.88 -19.53
N TRP A 225 -3.72 6.47 -19.84
CA TRP A 225 -3.74 7.59 -20.77
C TRP A 225 -4.97 8.48 -20.62
N LYS A 226 -4.79 9.72 -21.06
CA LYS A 226 -5.83 10.65 -21.50
C LYS A 226 -5.39 11.28 -22.82
N ILE A 227 -6.23 12.11 -23.42
CA ILE A 227 -5.80 13.05 -24.45
C ILE A 227 -5.79 14.46 -23.86
N ASP A 228 -4.60 14.93 -23.50
CA ASP A 228 -4.39 16.33 -23.16
C ASP A 228 -4.20 17.14 -24.44
N GLU A 229 -5.10 18.08 -24.73
CA GLU A 229 -5.04 18.90 -25.95
C GLU A 229 -3.91 19.95 -25.89
N THR A 230 -3.46 20.31 -24.69
CA THR A 230 -2.39 21.30 -24.46
C THR A 230 -1.48 20.83 -23.31
N PRO A 231 -0.73 19.74 -23.50
CA PRO A 231 0.14 19.20 -22.47
C PRO A 231 1.29 20.15 -22.17
N LEU A 232 1.60 20.34 -20.88
CA LEU A 232 2.58 21.33 -20.43
C LEU A 232 4.04 20.92 -20.70
N ASP A 233 4.31 19.63 -20.92
CA ASP A 233 5.62 19.13 -21.34
C ASP A 233 5.88 19.32 -22.85
N GLY A 234 4.88 19.83 -23.60
CA GLY A 234 4.95 20.06 -25.05
C GLY A 234 4.84 18.79 -25.89
N VAL A 235 4.67 17.60 -25.30
CA VAL A 235 4.66 16.33 -26.01
C VAL A 235 3.24 15.76 -26.07
N GLN A 236 2.62 15.89 -27.24
CA GLN A 236 1.22 15.49 -27.50
C GLN A 236 0.99 13.97 -27.49
N PHE A 237 -0.27 13.59 -27.29
CA PHE A 237 -0.75 12.23 -27.53
C PHE A 237 -0.62 11.89 -29.02
N ASP A 238 -0.03 10.74 -29.35
CA ASP A 238 0.23 10.36 -30.73
C ASP A 238 -1.00 9.78 -31.43
N ARG A 239 -1.97 10.64 -31.73
CA ARG A 239 -3.18 10.28 -32.51
C ARG A 239 -2.84 9.67 -33.87
N SER A 240 -1.74 10.11 -34.47
CA SER A 240 -1.37 9.73 -35.84
C SER A 240 -1.05 8.24 -35.94
N THR A 241 -0.29 7.71 -34.98
CA THR A 241 0.06 6.30 -34.92
C THR A 241 -1.19 5.44 -34.65
N PHE A 242 -2.07 5.86 -33.74
CA PHE A 242 -3.32 5.13 -33.48
C PHE A 242 -4.29 5.12 -34.67
N ASP A 243 -4.39 6.20 -35.46
CA ASP A 243 -5.19 6.21 -36.69
C ASP A 243 -4.60 5.28 -37.78
N LEU A 244 -3.26 5.22 -37.88
CA LEU A 244 -2.58 4.30 -38.78
C LEU A 244 -2.82 2.83 -38.41
N LEU A 245 -2.87 2.49 -37.11
CA LEU A 245 -3.19 1.14 -36.63
C LEU A 245 -4.56 0.64 -37.11
N GLY A 246 -5.54 1.53 -37.23
CA GLY A 246 -6.85 1.20 -37.79
C GLY A 246 -6.81 0.65 -39.21
N LYS A 247 -5.70 0.86 -39.94
CA LYS A 247 -5.45 0.33 -41.29
C LYS A 247 -4.70 -1.00 -41.27
N GLU A 248 -3.96 -1.29 -40.19
CA GLU A 248 -3.08 -2.47 -40.05
C GLU A 248 -3.81 -3.75 -39.62
N LYS A 249 -5.08 -3.62 -39.20
CA LYS A 249 -5.89 -4.66 -38.51
C LYS A 249 -5.34 -5.00 -37.13
N VAL A 250 -6.01 -4.50 -36.09
CA VAL A 250 -5.69 -4.85 -34.69
C VAL A 250 -6.52 -6.04 -34.24
N SER A 251 -5.87 -7.15 -33.89
CA SER A 251 -6.54 -8.39 -33.46
C SER A 251 -7.12 -8.20 -32.06
N LEU A 252 -6.36 -7.66 -31.11
CA LEU A 252 -6.82 -7.37 -29.75
C LEU A 252 -6.41 -5.95 -29.33
N PHE A 253 -7.35 -5.17 -28.82
CA PHE A 253 -7.07 -3.90 -28.14
C PHE A 253 -7.41 -4.01 -26.66
N MET A 254 -6.42 -3.67 -25.82
CA MET A 254 -6.53 -3.55 -24.38
C MET A 254 -6.45 -2.08 -23.98
N SER A 255 -7.49 -1.57 -23.32
CA SER A 255 -7.57 -0.15 -22.96
C SER A 255 -7.90 0.11 -21.49
N ASP A 256 -7.23 1.10 -20.91
CA ASP A 256 -7.53 1.70 -19.59
C ASP A 256 -9.02 2.04 -19.47
N SER A 257 -9.63 1.63 -18.36
CA SER A 257 -11.07 1.75 -18.08
C SER A 257 -11.38 2.62 -16.85
N THR A 258 -10.36 3.23 -16.23
CA THR A 258 -10.44 3.88 -14.91
C THR A 258 -11.57 4.89 -14.79
N ASN A 259 -11.80 5.68 -15.84
CA ASN A 259 -12.77 6.77 -15.85
C ASN A 259 -13.89 6.55 -16.88
N VAL A 260 -14.19 5.32 -17.28
CA VAL A 260 -15.26 5.05 -18.25
C VAL A 260 -16.65 5.56 -17.81
N LEU A 261 -16.88 5.67 -16.50
CA LEU A 261 -18.12 6.20 -15.93
C LEU A 261 -18.18 7.74 -15.94
N ALA A 262 -17.08 8.42 -16.29
CA ALA A 262 -17.02 9.88 -16.34
C ALA A 262 -17.40 10.36 -17.76
N PRO A 263 -18.50 11.13 -17.90
CA PRO A 263 -18.90 11.66 -19.20
C PRO A 263 -17.98 12.80 -19.65
N GLY A 264 -17.98 13.07 -20.96
CA GLY A 264 -17.26 14.19 -21.55
C GLY A 264 -15.78 13.88 -21.81
N ARG A 265 -14.95 14.92 -21.76
CA ARG A 265 -13.49 14.88 -21.94
C ARG A 265 -12.77 15.33 -20.68
N THR A 266 -11.58 14.80 -20.45
CA THR A 266 -10.68 15.29 -19.40
C THR A 266 -10.29 16.75 -19.64
N THR A 267 -10.04 17.46 -18.54
CA THR A 267 -9.51 18.83 -18.60
C THR A 267 -7.99 18.81 -18.81
N SER A 268 -7.46 19.75 -19.57
CA SER A 268 -6.01 19.88 -19.77
C SER A 268 -5.30 20.32 -18.48
N GLU A 269 -4.06 19.88 -18.30
CA GLU A 269 -3.16 20.44 -17.27
C GLU A 269 -2.93 21.95 -17.43
N ALA A 270 -3.09 22.51 -18.64
CA ALA A 270 -3.02 23.96 -18.87
C ALA A 270 -4.11 24.74 -18.11
N THR A 271 -5.33 24.20 -18.04
CA THR A 271 -6.40 24.82 -17.24
C THR A 271 -6.07 24.80 -15.74
N VAL A 272 -5.38 23.75 -15.28
CA VAL A 272 -4.93 23.67 -13.89
C VAL A 272 -3.82 24.68 -13.61
N MET A 273 -2.88 24.86 -14.56
CA MET A 273 -1.88 25.93 -14.49
C MET A 273 -2.52 27.31 -14.37
N ASP A 274 -3.51 27.65 -15.21
CA ASP A 274 -4.20 28.95 -15.14
C ASP A 274 -4.87 29.16 -13.77
N ALA A 275 -5.50 28.11 -13.23
CA ALA A 275 -6.11 28.13 -11.90
C ALA A 275 -5.04 28.35 -10.81
N LEU A 276 -3.92 27.64 -10.85
CA LEU A 276 -2.81 27.81 -9.91
C LEU A 276 -2.26 29.23 -9.94
N ILE A 277 -1.97 29.78 -11.12
CA ILE A 277 -1.51 31.17 -11.29
C ILE A 277 -2.51 32.13 -10.65
N LYS A 278 -3.80 32.03 -11.00
CA LYS A 278 -4.84 32.90 -10.48
C LYS A 278 -4.94 32.84 -8.95
N LYS A 279 -4.90 31.64 -8.37
CA LYS A 279 -5.03 31.45 -6.91
C LYS A 279 -3.80 31.98 -6.17
N VAL A 280 -2.60 31.69 -6.65
CA VAL A 280 -1.35 32.21 -6.09
C VAL A 280 -1.35 33.75 -6.13
N MET A 281 -1.68 34.34 -7.29
CA MET A 281 -1.74 35.80 -7.45
C MET A 281 -2.80 36.47 -6.56
N SER A 282 -3.93 35.80 -6.29
CA SER A 282 -4.94 36.32 -5.36
C SER A 282 -4.47 36.41 -3.90
N HIS A 283 -3.35 35.74 -3.59
CA HIS A 283 -2.69 35.73 -2.29
C HIS A 283 -1.37 36.50 -2.30
N GLN A 284 -1.16 37.41 -3.27
CA GLN A 284 0.05 38.22 -3.36
C GLN A 284 0.22 39.13 -2.14
N GLY A 285 1.46 39.23 -1.63
CA GLY A 285 1.81 40.06 -0.47
C GLY A 285 1.22 39.60 0.88
N LYS A 286 0.61 38.41 0.94
CA LYS A 286 0.10 37.75 2.16
C LYS A 286 0.99 36.55 2.49
N GLY A 287 0.61 35.69 3.45
CA GLY A 287 1.38 34.50 3.86
C GLY A 287 1.79 33.50 2.77
N ARG A 288 2.25 32.33 3.20
CA ARG A 288 2.77 31.30 2.28
C ARG A 288 1.64 30.70 1.46
N VAL A 289 1.99 30.19 0.28
CA VAL A 289 1.09 29.31 -0.49
C VAL A 289 1.62 27.88 -0.40
N ILE A 290 0.80 26.95 0.07
CA ILE A 290 1.14 25.53 0.23
C ILE A 290 0.31 24.72 -0.77
N ILE A 291 0.95 24.02 -1.69
CA ILE A 291 0.32 23.21 -2.73
C ILE A 291 0.57 21.73 -2.42
N THR A 292 -0.49 20.94 -2.28
CA THR A 292 -0.38 19.49 -2.13
C THR A 292 -0.82 18.77 -3.39
N GLN A 293 -0.01 17.79 -3.82
CA GLN A 293 -0.21 17.02 -5.05
C GLN A 293 0.44 15.63 -4.94
N PHE A 294 0.21 14.77 -5.93
CA PHE A 294 0.97 13.54 -6.10
C PHE A 294 2.41 13.88 -6.52
N ALA A 295 3.40 13.26 -5.89
CA ALA A 295 4.80 13.53 -6.20
C ALA A 295 5.19 13.11 -7.63
N SER A 296 4.50 12.13 -8.18
CA SER A 296 4.67 11.67 -9.56
C SER A 296 4.10 12.63 -10.61
N ASN A 297 3.22 13.58 -10.24
CA ASN A 297 2.63 14.50 -11.21
C ASN A 297 3.58 15.64 -11.56
N LEU A 298 4.56 15.30 -12.38
CA LEU A 298 5.59 16.22 -12.81
C LEU A 298 5.05 17.30 -13.74
N THR A 299 4.05 16.97 -14.56
CA THR A 299 3.39 17.92 -15.47
C THR A 299 2.77 19.09 -14.70
N ARG A 300 2.19 18.84 -13.52
CA ARG A 300 1.65 19.89 -12.65
C ARG A 300 2.72 20.87 -12.14
N LEU A 301 3.98 20.44 -12.03
CA LEU A 301 5.08 21.31 -11.60
C LEU A 301 5.39 22.42 -12.61
N TYR A 302 5.08 22.25 -13.90
CA TYR A 302 5.10 23.36 -14.87
C TYR A 302 4.11 24.46 -14.47
N GLY A 303 2.91 24.09 -14.02
CA GLY A 303 1.93 25.05 -13.52
C GLY A 303 2.35 25.74 -12.22
N VAL A 304 3.02 25.00 -11.32
CA VAL A 304 3.61 25.58 -10.11
C VAL A 304 4.70 26.59 -10.46
N LYS A 305 5.57 26.26 -11.42
CA LYS A 305 6.62 27.17 -11.90
C LYS A 305 6.06 28.44 -12.51
N ALA A 306 5.04 28.32 -13.37
CA ALA A 306 4.38 29.47 -13.97
C ALA A 306 3.74 30.37 -12.91
N ALA A 307 3.13 29.79 -11.86
CA ALA A 307 2.58 30.56 -10.75
C ALA A 307 3.66 31.23 -9.89
N ALA A 308 4.80 30.58 -9.68
CA ALA A 308 5.96 31.14 -9.00
C ALA A 308 6.52 32.34 -9.77
N ASP A 309 6.68 32.21 -11.09
CA ASP A 309 7.19 33.28 -11.96
C ASP A 309 6.24 34.49 -11.99
N ALA A 310 4.94 34.25 -12.12
CA ALA A 310 3.93 35.32 -12.13
C ALA A 310 3.89 36.11 -10.81
N SER A 311 4.14 35.43 -9.68
CA SER A 311 4.09 36.03 -8.34
C SER A 311 5.45 36.51 -7.82
N GLY A 312 6.55 36.15 -8.47
CA GLY A 312 7.91 36.37 -7.98
C GLY A 312 8.26 35.54 -6.75
N ARG A 313 7.47 34.50 -6.43
CA ARG A 313 7.70 33.62 -5.26
C ARG A 313 8.75 32.54 -5.58
N LYS A 314 9.53 32.14 -4.59
CA LYS A 314 10.47 31.01 -4.65
C LYS A 314 9.79 29.70 -4.28
N ILE A 315 10.24 28.60 -4.88
CA ILE A 315 9.66 27.26 -4.68
C ILE A 315 10.48 26.47 -3.65
N CYS A 316 9.79 25.83 -2.70
CA CYS A 316 10.35 24.86 -1.76
C CYS A 316 9.60 23.54 -1.87
N PHE A 317 10.31 22.40 -1.92
CA PHE A 317 9.68 21.09 -1.78
C PHE A 317 9.81 20.57 -0.36
N VAL A 318 8.69 20.11 0.21
CA VAL A 318 8.63 19.50 1.54
C VAL A 318 8.13 18.07 1.38
N GLY A 319 9.08 17.16 1.22
CA GLY A 319 8.83 15.73 1.03
C GLY A 319 9.87 15.14 0.08
N PRO A 320 10.60 14.08 0.48
CA PRO A 320 11.72 13.57 -0.31
C PRO A 320 11.31 13.03 -1.68
N SER A 321 10.11 12.45 -1.80
CA SER A 321 9.63 11.90 -3.08
C SER A 321 9.54 12.95 -4.18
N LEU A 322 9.14 14.19 -3.88
CA LEU A 322 9.09 15.28 -4.86
C LEU A 322 10.46 15.55 -5.50
N ASN A 323 11.52 15.57 -4.68
CA ASN A 323 12.89 15.76 -5.16
C ASN A 323 13.31 14.60 -6.06
N HIS A 324 12.95 13.36 -5.70
CA HIS A 324 13.34 12.18 -6.46
C HIS A 324 12.79 12.21 -7.90
N TYR A 325 11.51 12.57 -8.06
CA TYR A 325 10.89 12.70 -9.38
C TYR A 325 11.46 13.89 -10.17
N MET A 326 11.71 15.02 -9.50
CA MET A 326 12.29 16.20 -10.15
C MET A 326 13.73 15.96 -10.63
N GLU A 327 14.58 15.35 -9.79
CA GLU A 327 15.96 15.00 -10.14
C GLU A 327 15.99 14.02 -11.32
N ALA A 328 15.11 13.01 -11.33
CA ALA A 328 14.99 12.07 -12.43
C ALA A 328 14.65 12.79 -13.75
N ALA A 329 13.70 13.74 -13.71
CA ALA A 329 13.32 14.53 -14.86
C ALA A 329 14.41 15.50 -15.33
N TYR A 330 15.14 16.10 -14.39
CA TYR A 330 16.23 17.03 -14.71
C TYR A 330 17.35 16.31 -15.46
N GLN A 331 17.72 15.11 -15.01
CA GLN A 331 18.77 14.30 -15.64
C GLN A 331 18.47 13.90 -17.09
N ILE A 332 17.19 13.89 -17.49
CA ILE A 332 16.77 13.58 -18.86
C ILE A 332 16.34 14.83 -19.65
N GLY A 333 16.46 16.03 -19.07
CA GLY A 333 16.11 17.29 -19.72
C GLY A 333 14.61 17.60 -19.78
N HIS A 334 13.78 16.95 -18.94
CA HIS A 334 12.32 17.13 -18.89
C HIS A 334 11.82 17.84 -17.63
N ALA A 335 12.70 18.35 -16.77
CA ALA A 335 12.31 19.10 -15.60
C ALA A 335 11.79 20.51 -15.98
N PRO A 336 10.70 20.99 -15.36
CA PRO A 336 10.17 22.34 -15.60
C PRO A 336 11.09 23.48 -15.12
N PHE A 337 12.05 23.18 -14.23
CA PHE A 337 13.03 24.12 -13.70
C PHE A 337 14.21 23.38 -13.08
N ASP A 338 15.32 24.08 -12.86
CA ASP A 338 16.49 23.50 -12.20
C ASP A 338 16.19 23.27 -10.71
N PRO A 339 16.40 22.05 -10.17
CA PRO A 339 16.29 21.79 -8.74
C PRO A 339 17.14 22.73 -7.86
N GLN A 340 18.25 23.27 -8.39
CA GLN A 340 19.11 24.22 -7.68
C GLN A 340 18.46 25.59 -7.48
N ASP A 341 17.44 25.95 -8.26
CA ASP A 341 16.69 27.21 -8.09
C ASP A 341 15.73 27.17 -6.89
N MET A 342 15.52 25.99 -6.32
CA MET A 342 14.64 25.79 -5.18
C MET A 342 15.31 26.15 -3.85
N ILE A 343 14.51 26.65 -2.91
CA ILE A 343 14.97 26.84 -1.54
C ILE A 343 14.93 25.50 -0.79
N ALA A 344 15.95 25.25 0.04
CA ALA A 344 15.96 24.07 0.89
C ALA A 344 14.97 24.23 2.05
N PRO A 345 14.29 23.16 2.52
CA PRO A 345 13.34 23.25 3.64
C PRO A 345 13.91 23.88 4.91
N ALA A 346 15.20 23.62 5.20
CA ALA A 346 15.87 24.17 6.37
C ALA A 346 16.01 25.72 6.33
N GLN A 347 15.95 26.31 5.14
CA GLN A 347 16.08 27.75 4.90
C GLN A 347 14.72 28.45 4.87
N LEU A 348 13.59 27.73 4.94
CA LEU A 348 12.24 28.32 4.85
C LEU A 348 12.00 29.46 5.84
N LYS A 349 12.59 29.35 7.04
CA LYS A 349 12.49 30.36 8.11
C LYS A 349 13.21 31.68 7.81
N ASP A 350 14.12 31.67 6.83
CA ASP A 350 14.95 32.83 6.47
C ASP A 350 14.30 33.68 5.37
N PHE A 351 13.15 33.25 4.82
CA PHE A 351 12.40 33.96 3.78
C PHE A 351 11.14 34.60 4.34
N ASP A 352 10.73 35.73 3.72
CA ASP A 352 9.41 36.31 3.97
C ASP A 352 8.31 35.30 3.54
N PRO A 353 7.32 35.00 4.40
CA PRO A 353 6.20 34.11 4.06
C PRO A 353 5.53 34.41 2.71
N SER A 354 5.43 35.69 2.35
CA SER A 354 4.82 36.16 1.10
C SER A 354 5.64 35.94 -0.15
N GLN A 355 6.88 35.49 0.00
CA GLN A 355 7.79 35.23 -1.11
C GLN A 355 7.97 33.74 -1.41
N VAL A 356 7.19 32.85 -0.78
CA VAL A 356 7.39 31.40 -0.90
C VAL A 356 6.13 30.66 -1.36
N ILE A 357 6.34 29.68 -2.23
CA ILE A 357 5.43 28.58 -2.55
C ILE A 357 6.05 27.30 -2.02
N ILE A 358 5.30 26.56 -1.21
CA ILE A 358 5.69 25.25 -0.70
C ILE A 358 4.90 24.19 -1.47
N VAL A 359 5.59 23.25 -2.12
CA VAL A 359 4.97 22.04 -2.66
C VAL A 359 5.22 20.89 -1.69
N THR A 360 4.18 20.19 -1.28
CA THR A 360 4.26 19.16 -0.25
C THR A 360 3.58 17.86 -0.64
N THR A 361 4.02 16.80 0.01
CA THR A 361 3.38 15.47 -0.02
C THR A 361 2.22 15.39 0.97
N GLY A 362 1.38 14.36 0.88
CA GLY A 362 0.30 14.14 1.84
C GLY A 362 -1.09 14.43 1.29
N SER A 363 -1.25 14.41 -0.04
CA SER A 363 -2.55 14.66 -0.66
C SER A 363 -3.58 13.59 -0.27
N GLN A 364 -3.17 12.36 0.06
CA GLN A 364 -4.06 11.28 0.49
C GLN A 364 -4.07 11.08 2.00
N ALA A 365 -3.59 12.07 2.76
CA ALA A 365 -3.43 11.99 4.21
C ALA A 365 -2.60 10.77 4.67
N GLU A 366 -1.54 10.45 3.93
CA GLU A 366 -0.63 9.36 4.26
C GLU A 366 0.06 9.67 5.62
N PRO A 367 0.07 8.75 6.60
CA PRO A 367 0.45 9.06 7.99
C PRO A 367 1.84 9.69 8.17
N ARG A 368 2.78 9.38 7.27
CA ARG A 368 4.16 9.89 7.31
C ARG A 368 4.43 11.06 6.35
N ALA A 369 3.44 11.47 5.57
CA ALA A 369 3.60 12.55 4.62
C ALA A 369 3.60 13.91 5.32
N GLN A 370 4.25 14.88 4.70
CA GLN A 370 4.60 16.13 5.36
C GLN A 370 3.40 17.00 5.68
N LEU A 371 2.40 17.08 4.80
CA LEU A 371 1.16 17.80 5.09
C LEU A 371 0.34 17.15 6.22
N SER A 372 0.29 15.82 6.27
CA SER A 372 -0.44 15.09 7.31
C SER A 372 0.18 15.27 8.68
N LEU A 373 1.52 15.22 8.75
CA LEU A 373 2.27 15.55 9.95
C LEU A 373 2.08 17.03 10.32
N ALA A 374 2.11 17.95 9.36
CA ALA A 374 1.90 19.38 9.61
C ALA A 374 0.50 19.68 10.15
N ALA A 375 -0.53 18.99 9.65
CA ALA A 375 -1.90 19.11 10.13
C ALA A 375 -2.07 18.69 11.60
N LEU A 376 -1.19 17.83 12.12
CA LEU A 376 -1.16 17.41 13.52
C LEU A 376 -0.11 18.16 14.36
N ASP A 377 0.50 19.21 13.80
CA ASP A 377 1.64 19.93 14.37
C ASP A 377 2.88 19.03 14.66
N GLN A 378 3.02 17.91 13.96
CA GLN A 378 4.08 16.93 14.13
C GLN A 378 5.22 17.06 13.10
N SER A 379 5.03 17.82 12.01
CA SER A 379 6.12 18.01 11.04
C SER A 379 7.19 18.94 11.62
N ALA A 380 8.45 18.50 11.55
CA ALA A 380 9.60 19.34 11.89
C ALA A 380 9.96 20.34 10.78
N LEU A 381 9.51 20.08 9.54
CA LEU A 381 9.86 20.88 8.35
C LEU A 381 8.75 21.88 7.97
N LEU A 382 7.49 21.58 8.29
CA LEU A 382 6.34 22.38 7.90
C LEU A 382 5.41 22.61 9.09
N LYS A 383 5.41 23.83 9.61
CA LYS A 383 4.45 24.31 10.60
C LYS A 383 3.41 25.17 9.93
N ILE A 384 2.13 24.89 10.14
CA ILE A 384 1.01 25.65 9.54
C ILE A 384 0.82 26.97 10.28
N GLN A 385 0.57 28.03 9.53
CA GLN A 385 0.36 29.38 10.02
C GLN A 385 -1.04 29.90 9.62
N PRO A 386 -1.67 30.80 10.41
CA PRO A 386 -3.03 31.28 10.13
C PRO A 386 -3.20 32.02 8.80
N ASP A 387 -2.14 32.56 8.21
CA ASP A 387 -2.14 33.30 6.95
C ASP A 387 -1.77 32.45 5.73
N ASP A 388 -1.55 31.15 5.93
CA ASP A 388 -1.28 30.20 4.85
C ASP A 388 -2.51 30.02 3.94
N LEU A 389 -2.24 29.96 2.64
CA LEU A 389 -3.18 29.48 1.63
C LEU A 389 -2.80 28.06 1.22
N ILE A 390 -3.66 27.09 1.51
CA ILE A 390 -3.48 25.69 1.13
C ILE A 390 -4.28 25.40 -0.14
N LEU A 391 -3.59 25.08 -1.23
CA LEU A 391 -4.17 24.64 -2.49
C LEU A 391 -4.13 23.11 -2.57
N TYR A 392 -5.28 22.48 -2.45
CA TYR A 392 -5.41 21.04 -2.60
C TYR A 392 -5.49 20.69 -4.09
N SER A 393 -4.35 20.33 -4.68
CA SER A 393 -4.16 20.09 -6.12
C SER A 393 -4.16 18.59 -6.46
N ALA A 394 -5.10 17.85 -5.85
CA ALA A 394 -5.26 16.41 -6.03
C ALA A 394 -6.75 16.02 -6.00
N LYS A 395 -7.03 14.76 -6.31
CA LYS A 395 -8.32 14.11 -6.06
C LYS A 395 -8.16 13.11 -4.92
N VAL A 396 -9.15 13.02 -4.05
CA VAL A 396 -9.19 11.98 -3.01
C VAL A 396 -9.41 10.64 -3.71
N ILE A 397 -8.51 9.68 -3.47
CA ILE A 397 -8.67 8.30 -3.93
C ILE A 397 -9.77 7.66 -3.07
N PRO A 398 -10.71 6.90 -3.68
CA PRO A 398 -11.75 6.19 -2.92
C PRO A 398 -11.19 5.39 -1.75
N GLY A 399 -11.83 5.50 -0.58
CA GLY A 399 -11.36 4.91 0.67
C GLY A 399 -10.47 5.85 1.50
N ASN A 400 -10.05 7.00 0.96
CA ASN A 400 -9.23 7.97 1.70
C ASN A 400 -10.03 9.16 2.25
N GLU A 401 -11.33 9.22 1.98
CA GLU A 401 -12.19 10.36 2.33
C GLU A 401 -12.16 10.70 3.83
N PRO A 402 -12.29 9.73 4.77
CA PRO A 402 -12.29 10.07 6.19
C PRO A 402 -10.97 10.69 6.64
N ARG A 403 -9.83 10.10 6.25
CA ARG A 403 -8.50 10.58 6.64
C ARG A 403 -8.17 11.94 6.02
N VAL A 404 -8.51 12.15 4.74
CA VAL A 404 -8.30 13.45 4.08
C VAL A 404 -9.19 14.51 4.73
N SER A 405 -10.46 14.21 4.99
CA SER A 405 -11.35 15.16 5.67
C SER A 405 -10.83 15.55 7.06
N SER A 406 -10.33 14.61 7.86
CA SER A 406 -9.72 14.91 9.15
C SER A 406 -8.48 15.81 9.01
N MET A 407 -7.60 15.52 8.04
CA MET A 407 -6.42 16.35 7.79
C MET A 407 -6.82 17.79 7.41
N LEU A 408 -7.77 17.96 6.49
CA LEU A 408 -8.23 19.28 6.06
C LEU A 408 -8.91 20.06 7.19
N ASN A 409 -9.68 19.39 8.04
CA ASN A 409 -10.27 19.99 9.24
C ASN A 409 -9.19 20.51 10.20
N ASN A 410 -8.14 19.73 10.44
CA ASN A 410 -7.04 20.16 11.32
C ASN A 410 -6.25 21.34 10.73
N LEU A 411 -6.03 21.34 9.42
CA LEU A 411 -5.43 22.47 8.70
C LEU A 411 -6.29 23.74 8.85
N ALA A 412 -7.61 23.63 8.70
CA ALA A 412 -8.54 24.74 8.88
C ALA A 412 -8.61 25.22 10.35
N MET A 413 -8.58 24.29 11.32
CA MET A 413 -8.52 24.64 12.76
C MET A 413 -7.23 25.39 13.13
N SER A 414 -6.15 25.20 12.37
CA SER A 414 -4.89 25.95 12.52
C SER A 414 -4.98 27.37 11.94
N GLY A 415 -6.14 27.76 11.37
CA GLY A 415 -6.41 29.08 10.81
C GLY A 415 -6.13 29.21 9.32
N ALA A 416 -5.49 28.22 8.69
CA ALA A 416 -5.13 28.27 7.27
C ALA A 416 -6.36 28.25 6.36
N ARG A 417 -6.29 28.98 5.25
CA ARG A 417 -7.33 28.96 4.21
C ARG A 417 -7.11 27.77 3.29
N VAL A 418 -8.01 26.80 3.35
CA VAL A 418 -7.99 25.63 2.44
C VAL A 418 -8.85 25.90 1.21
N VAL A 419 -8.29 25.67 0.03
CA VAL A 419 -9.00 25.71 -1.26
C VAL A 419 -8.99 24.31 -1.87
N GLN A 420 -10.18 23.75 -2.03
CA GLN A 420 -10.43 22.43 -2.60
C GLN A 420 -11.78 22.47 -3.34
N GLY A 421 -11.92 21.66 -4.40
CA GLY A 421 -13.20 21.41 -5.03
C GLY A 421 -13.09 21.33 -6.55
N ARG A 422 -14.06 20.66 -7.19
CA ARG A 422 -14.09 20.53 -8.66
C ARG A 422 -14.16 21.89 -9.36
N GLY A 423 -14.95 22.83 -8.82
CA GLY A 423 -15.08 24.19 -9.38
C GLY A 423 -13.84 25.08 -9.24
N GLU A 424 -12.82 24.62 -8.51
CA GLU A 424 -11.56 25.36 -8.33
C GLU A 424 -10.54 25.07 -9.44
N ASN A 425 -10.78 24.03 -10.26
CA ASN A 425 -9.91 23.59 -11.35
C ASN A 425 -8.45 23.33 -10.91
N LEU A 426 -8.24 22.91 -9.66
CA LEU A 426 -6.90 22.62 -9.11
C LEU A 426 -6.41 21.21 -9.41
N HIS A 427 -7.19 20.38 -10.09
CA HIS A 427 -6.85 19.02 -10.43
C HIS A 427 -7.56 18.58 -11.70
N THR A 428 -6.87 17.79 -12.51
CA THR A 428 -7.46 17.00 -13.59
C THR A 428 -6.99 15.55 -13.46
N SER A 429 -7.79 14.61 -13.95
CA SER A 429 -7.42 13.19 -13.95
C SER A 429 -6.32 12.91 -14.96
N GLY A 430 -5.54 11.85 -14.73
CA GLY A 430 -4.62 11.30 -15.72
C GLY A 430 -5.31 10.39 -16.75
N HIS A 431 -6.53 9.91 -16.49
CA HIS A 431 -7.18 8.86 -17.29
C HIS A 431 -8.36 9.40 -18.11
N ALA A 432 -8.49 8.92 -19.35
CA ALA A 432 -9.47 9.32 -20.36
C ALA A 432 -10.93 9.20 -19.88
N TYR A 433 -11.74 10.18 -20.24
CA TYR A 433 -13.20 10.13 -20.06
C TYR A 433 -13.86 9.56 -21.32
N GLN A 434 -15.18 9.34 -21.27
CA GLN A 434 -15.93 8.66 -22.34
C GLN A 434 -15.64 9.16 -23.76
N ASP A 435 -15.53 10.47 -23.99
CA ASP A 435 -15.34 11.00 -25.34
C ASP A 435 -13.96 10.66 -25.91
N GLU A 436 -12.93 10.63 -25.06
CA GLU A 436 -11.57 10.22 -25.44
C GLU A 436 -11.52 8.71 -25.69
N LEU A 437 -12.12 7.91 -24.81
CA LEU A 437 -12.21 6.45 -24.98
C LEU A 437 -12.89 6.10 -26.32
N LYS A 438 -14.01 6.77 -26.64
CA LYS A 438 -14.71 6.65 -27.93
C LYS A 438 -13.84 7.05 -29.11
N GLU A 439 -13.09 8.16 -28.99
CA GLU A 439 -12.17 8.62 -30.03
C GLU A 439 -11.11 7.57 -30.34
N LEU A 440 -10.45 7.01 -29.32
CA LEU A 440 -9.40 6.02 -29.53
C LEU A 440 -9.95 4.70 -30.08
N LEU A 441 -11.12 4.24 -29.61
CA LEU A 441 -11.82 3.09 -30.17
C LEU A 441 -12.12 3.26 -31.67
N ARG A 442 -12.47 4.47 -32.11
CA ARG A 442 -12.72 4.79 -33.53
C ARG A 442 -11.45 4.83 -34.36
N TYR A 443 -10.29 5.15 -33.78
CA TYR A 443 -9.00 5.07 -34.47
C TYR A 443 -8.53 3.61 -34.60
N VAL A 444 -8.49 2.87 -33.49
CA VAL A 444 -7.90 1.52 -33.44
C VAL A 444 -8.75 0.49 -34.17
N LYS A 445 -10.08 0.60 -34.11
CA LYS A 445 -11.05 -0.31 -34.75
C LYS A 445 -10.69 -1.80 -34.57
N PRO A 446 -10.52 -2.29 -33.32
CA PRO A 446 -10.03 -3.64 -33.09
C PRO A 446 -11.06 -4.72 -33.47
N GLN A 447 -10.58 -5.95 -33.69
CA GLN A 447 -11.43 -7.13 -33.87
C GLN A 447 -11.99 -7.64 -32.53
N HIS A 448 -11.14 -7.64 -31.50
CA HIS A 448 -11.45 -8.03 -30.13
C HIS A 448 -11.08 -6.90 -29.16
N PHE A 449 -11.86 -6.74 -28.11
CA PHE A 449 -11.60 -5.74 -27.08
C PHE A 449 -11.55 -6.38 -25.69
N LEU A 450 -10.53 -6.04 -24.92
CA LEU A 450 -10.37 -6.43 -23.53
C LEU A 450 -10.16 -5.15 -22.70
N PRO A 451 -11.17 -4.66 -21.96
CA PRO A 451 -10.95 -3.58 -21.02
C PRO A 451 -9.98 -4.01 -19.92
N VAL A 452 -9.04 -3.12 -19.58
CA VAL A 452 -8.03 -3.31 -18.53
C VAL A 452 -8.01 -2.09 -17.60
N HIS A 453 -7.27 -2.17 -16.49
CA HIS A 453 -7.08 -1.09 -15.52
C HIS A 453 -8.42 -0.53 -14.99
N GLY A 454 -9.04 -1.24 -14.05
CA GLY A 454 -10.28 -0.80 -13.43
C GLY A 454 -11.04 -1.88 -12.65
N GLU A 455 -11.95 -1.42 -11.79
CA GLU A 455 -12.90 -2.30 -11.11
C GLU A 455 -13.79 -3.05 -12.10
N TYR A 456 -14.34 -4.20 -11.70
CA TYR A 456 -15.11 -5.06 -12.60
C TYR A 456 -16.30 -4.36 -13.25
N ALA A 457 -16.94 -3.44 -12.52
CA ALA A 457 -18.02 -2.60 -13.05
C ALA A 457 -17.53 -1.67 -14.18
N PHE A 458 -16.31 -1.14 -14.07
CA PHE A 458 -15.72 -0.24 -15.06
C PHE A 458 -15.32 -1.03 -16.29
N LEU A 459 -14.70 -2.20 -16.10
CA LEU A 459 -14.38 -3.11 -17.21
C LEU A 459 -15.65 -3.46 -18.01
N THR A 460 -16.74 -3.77 -17.30
CA THR A 460 -18.03 -4.10 -17.93
C THR A 460 -18.59 -2.93 -18.73
N GLU A 461 -18.58 -1.71 -18.19
CA GLU A 461 -19.07 -0.55 -18.92
C GLU A 461 -18.18 -0.19 -20.12
N HIS A 462 -16.87 -0.39 -20.03
CA HIS A 462 -15.97 -0.12 -21.15
C HIS A 462 -16.13 -1.13 -22.28
N ALA A 463 -16.38 -2.40 -21.96
CA ALA A 463 -16.79 -3.41 -22.94
C ALA A 463 -18.11 -3.02 -23.65
N ARG A 464 -19.09 -2.50 -22.89
CA ARG A 464 -20.35 -1.98 -23.45
C ARG A 464 -20.12 -0.79 -24.37
N LEU A 465 -19.31 0.18 -23.94
CA LEU A 465 -18.91 1.35 -24.72
C LEU A 465 -18.26 0.95 -26.05
N ALA A 466 -17.33 -0.01 -26.03
CA ALA A 466 -16.66 -0.50 -27.24
C ALA A 466 -17.62 -1.18 -28.22
N HIS A 467 -18.61 -1.92 -27.70
CA HIS A 467 -19.66 -2.51 -28.52
C HIS A 467 -20.55 -1.44 -29.16
N GLU A 468 -21.06 -0.50 -28.35
CA GLU A 468 -22.01 0.53 -28.79
C GLU A 468 -21.39 1.56 -29.75
N GLU A 469 -20.14 1.96 -29.53
CA GLU A 469 -19.52 3.10 -30.24
C GLU A 469 -18.62 2.68 -31.42
N ALA A 470 -17.98 1.51 -31.32
CA ALA A 470 -17.06 1.01 -32.36
C ALA A 470 -17.54 -0.27 -33.05
N GLY A 471 -18.71 -0.80 -32.65
CA GLY A 471 -19.28 -2.03 -33.21
C GLY A 471 -18.35 -3.23 -33.02
N VAL A 472 -17.63 -3.29 -31.90
CA VAL A 472 -16.78 -4.43 -31.58
C VAL A 472 -17.68 -5.54 -31.03
N ASP A 473 -17.91 -6.57 -31.83
CA ASP A 473 -18.78 -7.69 -31.44
C ASP A 473 -18.15 -8.60 -30.38
N HIS A 474 -16.81 -8.57 -30.25
CA HIS A 474 -16.04 -9.48 -29.39
C HIS A 474 -15.37 -8.74 -28.22
N CYS A 475 -16.19 -8.22 -27.31
CA CYS A 475 -15.72 -7.64 -26.05
C CYS A 475 -15.70 -8.70 -24.93
N ASN A 476 -14.57 -8.90 -24.27
CA ASN A 476 -14.43 -9.87 -23.18
C ASN A 476 -14.06 -9.18 -21.87
N VAL A 477 -14.81 -9.46 -20.81
CA VAL A 477 -14.45 -9.03 -19.45
C VAL A 477 -13.98 -10.27 -18.69
N ILE A 478 -12.73 -10.25 -18.24
CA ILE A 478 -12.09 -11.35 -17.51
C ILE A 478 -11.58 -10.86 -16.15
N LYS A 479 -11.23 -11.79 -15.27
CA LYS A 479 -10.61 -11.50 -13.97
C LYS A 479 -9.14 -11.88 -13.97
N ASN A 480 -8.39 -11.36 -13.00
CA ASN A 480 -7.06 -11.87 -12.68
C ASN A 480 -7.09 -13.41 -12.56
N GLY A 481 -6.10 -14.08 -13.18
CA GLY A 481 -5.99 -15.54 -13.23
C GLY A 481 -6.78 -16.20 -14.37
N GLN A 482 -7.67 -15.51 -15.08
CA GLN A 482 -8.35 -16.05 -16.25
C GLN A 482 -7.57 -15.77 -17.53
N MET A 483 -7.25 -16.81 -18.30
CA MET A 483 -6.53 -16.67 -19.56
C MET A 483 -7.50 -16.46 -20.71
N LEU A 484 -7.34 -15.36 -21.44
CA LEU A 484 -8.04 -15.09 -22.69
C LEU A 484 -7.21 -15.60 -23.88
N GLY A 485 -7.83 -16.40 -24.74
CA GLY A 485 -7.27 -16.75 -26.04
C GLY A 485 -7.94 -15.97 -27.16
N VAL A 486 -7.18 -15.50 -28.15
CA VAL A 486 -7.66 -14.72 -29.29
C VAL A 486 -7.11 -15.27 -30.62
N TYR A 487 -7.98 -15.40 -31.61
CA TYR A 487 -7.60 -15.66 -33.01
C TYR A 487 -7.66 -14.36 -33.81
N GLU A 488 -6.68 -14.14 -34.68
CA GLU A 488 -6.81 -13.10 -35.70
C GLU A 488 -7.84 -13.51 -36.78
N ARG A 489 -8.70 -12.57 -37.18
CA ARG A 489 -9.73 -12.78 -38.21
C ARG A 489 -9.26 -12.30 -39.59
N PRO A 490 -9.54 -13.08 -40.66
CA PRO A 490 -9.21 -12.68 -42.03
C PRO A 490 -9.94 -11.43 -42.55
N SER A 491 -11.20 -11.19 -42.12
CA SER A 491 -12.03 -10.06 -42.57
C SER A 491 -13.11 -9.65 -41.56
N ARG A 492 -13.42 -8.35 -41.51
CA ARG A 492 -14.50 -7.75 -40.69
C ARG A 492 -15.91 -7.97 -41.27
N ARG A 493 -16.04 -8.37 -42.55
CA ARG A 493 -17.31 -8.37 -43.31
C ARG A 493 -17.90 -9.74 -43.67
N HIS A 494 -17.26 -10.85 -43.30
CA HIS A 494 -17.78 -12.18 -43.59
C HIS A 494 -17.82 -13.02 -42.32
N VAL A 495 -18.99 -13.09 -41.69
CA VAL A 495 -19.50 -14.34 -41.12
C VAL A 495 -20.99 -14.39 -41.46
N SER A 496 -21.34 -15.26 -42.40
CA SER A 496 -22.72 -15.70 -42.59
C SER A 496 -23.20 -16.36 -41.31
N SER A 497 -24.49 -16.23 -41.03
CA SER A 497 -25.26 -16.71 -39.89
C SER A 497 -25.29 -18.25 -39.70
N SER A 498 -24.21 -18.97 -39.99
CA SER A 498 -24.14 -20.43 -40.00
C SER A 498 -22.95 -21.07 -39.26
N SER A 499 -22.09 -20.30 -38.58
CA SER A 499 -21.10 -20.86 -37.63
C SER A 499 -21.44 -20.49 -36.17
N MET A 500 -22.57 -21.01 -35.70
CA MET A 500 -23.06 -20.92 -34.31
C MET A 500 -22.33 -21.89 -33.35
N ALA A 501 -21.00 -21.96 -33.42
CA ALA A 501 -20.22 -22.85 -32.55
C ALA A 501 -18.79 -22.31 -32.31
N GLY A 502 -18.67 -21.29 -31.46
CA GLY A 502 -17.39 -20.86 -30.90
C GLY A 502 -17.35 -19.36 -30.66
N SER A 503 -17.45 -18.93 -29.40
CA SER A 503 -16.91 -17.62 -29.02
C SER A 503 -15.41 -17.64 -29.33
N LEU A 504 -14.97 -16.83 -30.32
CA LEU A 504 -13.62 -16.89 -30.92
C LEU A 504 -12.55 -16.14 -30.11
N ALA A 505 -12.97 -15.30 -29.15
CA ALA A 505 -12.19 -15.01 -27.96
C ALA A 505 -12.94 -15.60 -26.78
N LYS A 506 -12.23 -16.37 -25.95
CA LYS A 506 -12.83 -17.10 -24.83
C LYS A 506 -11.82 -17.25 -23.72
N VAL A 507 -12.31 -17.32 -22.50
CA VAL A 507 -11.52 -17.85 -21.39
C VAL A 507 -11.15 -19.30 -21.72
N ILE A 508 -9.87 -19.54 -21.98
CA ILE A 508 -9.33 -20.85 -22.39
C ILE A 508 -8.70 -21.61 -21.22
N GLY A 509 -8.54 -20.95 -20.07
CA GLY A 509 -8.05 -21.56 -18.84
C GLY A 509 -8.13 -20.58 -17.68
N SER A 510 -7.89 -21.09 -16.47
CA SER A 510 -7.80 -20.26 -15.27
C SER A 510 -6.78 -20.83 -14.29
N VAL A 511 -6.19 -19.97 -13.49
CA VAL A 511 -5.30 -20.31 -12.39
C VAL A 511 -5.74 -19.54 -11.14
N ASP A 512 -5.69 -20.22 -10.00
CA ASP A 512 -5.91 -19.58 -8.71
C ASP A 512 -4.63 -18.81 -8.32
N LEU A 513 -4.69 -17.49 -8.45
CA LEU A 513 -3.65 -16.57 -8.02
C LEU A 513 -3.85 -16.19 -6.57
N VAL A 514 -2.75 -15.99 -5.86
CA VAL A 514 -2.74 -15.54 -4.47
C VAL A 514 -2.00 -14.21 -4.39
N PRO A 515 -2.66 -13.12 -3.97
CA PRO A 515 -1.96 -11.86 -3.77
C PRO A 515 -0.98 -11.99 -2.61
N TYR A 516 0.19 -11.36 -2.77
CA TYR A 516 1.18 -11.25 -1.71
C TYR A 516 1.01 -9.92 -1.00
N TYR A 517 1.29 -9.93 0.30
CA TYR A 517 1.21 -8.77 1.15
C TYR A 517 2.59 -8.46 1.72
N ASN A 518 2.90 -7.18 1.88
CA ASN A 518 4.15 -6.71 2.45
C ASN A 518 3.90 -5.89 3.71
N ASP A 519 4.55 -6.28 4.81
CA ASP A 519 4.59 -5.58 6.08
C ASP A 519 6.00 -4.98 6.29
N GLY A 520 6.21 -3.79 5.73
CA GLY A 520 7.47 -3.06 5.88
C GLY A 520 8.64 -3.70 5.13
N SER A 521 9.82 -3.70 5.75
CA SER A 521 11.07 -4.04 5.05
C SER A 521 11.33 -5.54 4.91
N ASN A 522 10.80 -6.38 5.81
CA ASN A 522 11.23 -7.79 5.91
C ASN A 522 10.09 -8.82 5.80
N GLY A 523 8.83 -8.43 5.95
CA GLY A 523 7.69 -9.34 5.87
C GLY A 523 7.05 -9.32 4.50
N THR A 524 7.13 -10.41 3.75
CA THR A 524 6.35 -10.62 2.53
C THR A 524 5.84 -12.05 2.50
N GLY A 525 4.54 -12.23 2.26
CA GLY A 525 3.90 -13.55 2.20
C GLY A 525 2.44 -13.44 1.78
N ASP A 526 1.74 -14.57 1.73
CA ASP A 526 0.29 -14.55 1.47
C ASP A 526 -0.51 -14.05 2.69
N ALA A 527 -1.84 -14.00 2.56
CA ALA A 527 -2.73 -13.55 3.64
C ALA A 527 -2.61 -14.39 4.92
N LYS A 528 -2.26 -15.67 4.80
CA LYS A 528 -2.07 -16.59 5.93
C LYS A 528 -0.73 -16.33 6.60
N ASP A 529 0.35 -16.20 5.84
CA ASP A 529 1.68 -15.86 6.35
C ASP A 529 1.65 -14.51 7.09
N MET A 530 0.87 -13.54 6.61
CA MET A 530 0.71 -12.22 7.23
C MET A 530 -0.36 -12.17 8.34
N ALA A 531 -1.03 -13.28 8.62
CA ALA A 531 -2.08 -13.44 9.64
C ALA A 531 -3.21 -12.40 9.54
N ILE A 532 -3.63 -12.03 8.31
CA ILE A 532 -4.62 -10.96 8.09
C ILE A 532 -5.94 -11.27 8.79
N GLN A 533 -6.43 -12.50 8.68
CA GLN A 533 -7.68 -12.91 9.33
C GLN A 533 -7.58 -12.83 10.87
N GLU A 534 -6.43 -13.18 11.45
CA GLU A 534 -6.21 -13.07 12.90
C GLU A 534 -6.21 -11.60 13.33
N ARG A 535 -5.52 -10.71 12.60
CA ARG A 535 -5.55 -9.26 12.84
C ARG A 535 -6.97 -8.71 12.81
N THR A 536 -7.77 -9.15 11.84
CA THR A 536 -9.20 -8.78 11.72
C THR A 536 -10.00 -9.25 12.92
N THR A 537 -9.87 -10.52 13.34
CA THR A 537 -10.53 -11.04 14.54
C THR A 537 -10.14 -10.22 15.78
N LEU A 538 -8.85 -9.94 15.98
CA LEU A 538 -8.38 -9.15 17.12
C LEU A 538 -8.94 -7.71 17.09
N ALA A 539 -9.04 -7.09 15.92
CA ALA A 539 -9.54 -5.73 15.78
C ALA A 539 -11.06 -5.61 16.04
N PHE A 540 -11.86 -6.58 15.58
CA PHE A 540 -13.33 -6.50 15.67
C PHE A 540 -13.93 -7.24 16.88
N GLU A 541 -13.31 -8.34 17.30
CA GLU A 541 -13.83 -9.23 18.34
C GLU A 541 -13.06 -9.16 19.65
N GLY A 542 -11.80 -8.71 19.61
CA GLY A 542 -10.90 -8.66 20.76
C GLY A 542 -10.25 -10.01 21.07
N ILE A 543 -9.54 -10.07 22.20
CA ILE A 543 -8.80 -11.24 22.64
C ILE A 543 -8.99 -11.51 24.13
N VAL A 544 -9.12 -12.80 24.46
CA VAL A 544 -9.10 -13.31 25.83
C VAL A 544 -7.89 -14.22 25.98
N VAL A 545 -7.04 -13.93 26.96
CA VAL A 545 -5.91 -14.77 27.33
C VAL A 545 -6.18 -15.38 28.70
N VAL A 546 -6.16 -16.71 28.77
CA VAL A 546 -6.41 -17.49 29.97
C VAL A 546 -5.16 -18.31 30.30
N ALA A 547 -4.60 -18.09 31.49
CA ALA A 547 -3.57 -18.95 32.04
C ALA A 547 -4.20 -19.86 33.09
N VAL A 548 -3.97 -21.16 32.99
CA VAL A 548 -4.51 -22.18 33.90
C VAL A 548 -3.36 -22.96 34.53
N ASP A 549 -3.20 -22.82 35.84
CA ASP A 549 -2.34 -23.72 36.62
C ASP A 549 -3.19 -24.91 37.07
N VAL A 550 -2.99 -26.07 36.43
CA VAL A 550 -3.72 -27.31 36.68
C VAL A 550 -3.09 -28.04 37.87
N ILE A 551 -3.89 -28.25 38.91
CA ILE A 551 -3.54 -28.98 40.12
C ILE A 551 -4.22 -30.34 40.07
N ARG A 552 -3.43 -31.41 39.91
CA ARG A 552 -3.94 -32.77 39.96
C ARG A 552 -4.05 -33.29 41.38
N PRO A 553 -5.11 -34.06 41.69
CA PRO A 553 -5.19 -34.81 42.95
C PRO A 553 -3.98 -35.74 43.13
N ALA A 554 -3.49 -35.87 44.36
CA ALA A 554 -2.45 -36.84 44.68
C ALA A 554 -2.96 -38.27 44.40
N ALA A 555 -2.06 -39.16 43.94
CA ALA A 555 -2.39 -40.56 43.72
C ALA A 555 -2.91 -41.19 45.03
N GLY A 556 -4.19 -41.58 45.05
CA GLY A 556 -4.89 -42.11 46.22
C GLY A 556 -5.87 -41.15 46.93
N GLY A 557 -6.05 -39.93 46.43
CA GLY A 557 -7.06 -39.00 46.93
C GLY A 557 -8.48 -39.29 46.38
N TYR A 558 -9.51 -38.95 47.17
CA TYR A 558 -10.93 -39.11 46.79
C TYR A 558 -11.45 -38.09 45.76
N ALA A 559 -10.64 -37.11 45.36
CA ALA A 559 -11.03 -36.11 44.39
C ALA A 559 -10.97 -36.67 42.97
N SER A 560 -12.12 -36.78 42.31
CA SER A 560 -12.24 -37.34 40.96
C SER A 560 -11.86 -36.35 39.85
N ASN A 561 -11.84 -35.04 40.15
CA ASN A 561 -11.73 -33.96 39.18
C ASN A 561 -10.48 -33.10 39.40
N LEU A 562 -10.10 -32.32 38.39
CA LEU A 562 -9.01 -31.36 38.47
C LEU A 562 -9.35 -30.17 39.37
N GLN A 563 -8.33 -29.50 39.88
CA GLN A 563 -8.42 -28.14 40.42
C GLN A 563 -7.58 -27.21 39.54
N GLY A 564 -7.98 -25.94 39.44
CA GLY A 564 -7.25 -24.97 38.64
C GLY A 564 -7.12 -23.63 39.35
N GLN A 565 -5.94 -23.01 39.28
CA GLN A 565 -5.83 -21.57 39.49
C GLN A 565 -5.85 -20.89 38.13
N VAL A 566 -6.87 -20.06 37.90
CA VAL A 566 -7.09 -19.43 36.60
C VAL A 566 -6.82 -17.94 36.67
N ARG A 567 -6.09 -17.41 35.70
CA ARG A 567 -5.96 -15.98 35.46
C ARG A 567 -6.50 -15.64 34.07
N VAL A 568 -7.49 -14.75 34.02
CA VAL A 568 -8.07 -14.26 32.77
C VAL A 568 -7.63 -12.82 32.54
N THR A 569 -7.25 -12.49 31.31
CA THR A 569 -7.02 -11.12 30.86
C THR A 569 -7.70 -10.90 29.53
N VAL A 570 -8.27 -9.71 29.34
CA VAL A 570 -8.99 -9.35 28.12
C VAL A 570 -8.40 -8.07 27.53
N ARG A 571 -8.36 -7.97 26.20
CA ARG A 571 -7.98 -6.76 25.45
C ARG A 571 -8.94 -6.55 24.28
N GLY A 572 -9.22 -5.28 23.96
CA GLY A 572 -10.08 -4.94 22.82
C GLY A 572 -11.55 -5.28 23.02
N MET A 573 -12.02 -5.43 24.26
CA MET A 573 -13.42 -5.74 24.56
C MET A 573 -13.97 -4.82 25.66
N TRP A 574 -15.27 -4.55 25.61
CA TRP A 574 -15.98 -3.89 26.70
C TRP A 574 -16.15 -4.87 27.86
N THR A 575 -15.60 -4.51 29.03
CA THR A 575 -15.57 -5.38 30.21
C THR A 575 -16.63 -5.04 31.26
N ASP A 576 -17.38 -3.96 31.05
CA ASP A 576 -18.48 -3.54 31.93
C ASP A 576 -18.04 -3.46 33.40
N GLU A 577 -17.09 -2.55 33.67
CA GLU A 577 -16.46 -2.34 34.99
C GLU A 577 -15.79 -3.59 35.60
N GLY A 578 -15.54 -4.62 34.79
CA GLY A 578 -14.87 -5.86 35.22
C GLY A 578 -15.81 -7.05 35.35
N ARG A 579 -17.13 -6.86 35.23
CA ARG A 579 -18.13 -7.95 35.28
C ARG A 579 -17.83 -9.07 34.30
N LEU A 580 -17.42 -8.72 33.07
CA LEU A 580 -17.00 -9.73 32.10
C LEU A 580 -15.80 -10.55 32.61
N LEU A 581 -14.81 -9.92 33.24
CA LEU A 581 -13.63 -10.64 33.74
C LEU A 581 -13.99 -11.62 34.85
N GLU A 582 -14.93 -11.24 35.73
CA GLU A 582 -15.46 -12.09 36.80
C GLU A 582 -16.18 -13.31 36.21
N GLU A 583 -17.12 -13.13 35.29
CA GLU A 583 -17.83 -14.23 34.64
C GLU A 583 -16.90 -15.17 33.88
N LEU A 584 -15.90 -14.62 33.19
CA LEU A 584 -14.90 -15.43 32.47
C LEU A 584 -14.02 -16.22 33.45
N HIS A 585 -13.60 -15.62 34.56
CA HIS A 585 -12.82 -16.30 35.60
C HIS A 585 -13.61 -17.43 36.24
N GLU A 586 -14.84 -17.15 36.68
CA GLU A 586 -15.75 -18.14 37.27
C GLU A 586 -16.01 -19.29 36.30
N ARG A 587 -16.29 -18.98 35.02
CA ARG A 587 -16.54 -20.01 34.01
C ARG A 587 -15.32 -20.87 33.76
N ALA A 588 -14.14 -20.27 33.58
CA ALA A 588 -12.93 -21.03 33.33
C ALA A 588 -12.59 -21.95 34.51
N ASN A 589 -12.70 -21.46 35.76
CA ASN A 589 -12.48 -22.28 36.95
C ASN A 589 -13.51 -23.41 37.05
N ALA A 590 -14.79 -23.12 36.81
CA ALA A 590 -15.85 -24.13 36.82
C ALA A 590 -15.63 -25.24 35.78
N VAL A 591 -15.20 -24.88 34.57
CA VAL A 591 -14.90 -25.84 33.50
C VAL A 591 -13.72 -26.75 33.90
N VAL A 592 -12.64 -26.18 34.46
CA VAL A 592 -11.50 -26.98 34.92
C VAL A 592 -11.93 -27.96 36.01
N CYS A 593 -12.72 -27.51 37.00
CA CYS A 593 -13.19 -28.34 38.10
C CYS A 593 -14.19 -29.44 37.71
N GLN A 594 -14.74 -29.39 36.49
CA GLN A 594 -15.63 -30.42 35.95
C GLN A 594 -14.88 -31.50 35.16
N LEU A 595 -13.61 -31.27 34.81
CA LEU A 595 -12.82 -32.22 34.03
C LEU A 595 -12.28 -33.35 34.91
N PRO A 596 -12.28 -34.61 34.43
CA PRO A 596 -11.67 -35.75 35.10
C PRO A 596 -10.19 -35.50 35.45
N SER A 597 -9.74 -36.03 36.58
CA SER A 597 -8.37 -35.87 37.10
C SER A 597 -7.25 -36.35 36.15
N ASP A 598 -7.56 -37.25 35.23
CA ASP A 598 -6.66 -37.77 34.18
C ASP A 598 -6.70 -36.97 32.87
N SER A 599 -7.47 -35.87 32.80
CA SER A 599 -7.56 -35.04 31.59
C SER A 599 -6.22 -34.42 31.21
N SER A 600 -5.86 -34.50 29.93
CA SER A 600 -4.63 -33.88 29.42
C SER A 600 -4.72 -32.35 29.44
N LEU A 601 -3.57 -31.66 29.47
CA LEU A 601 -3.52 -30.19 29.42
C LEU A 601 -4.22 -29.63 28.16
N ALA A 602 -4.03 -30.27 27.00
CA ALA A 602 -4.73 -29.90 25.76
C ALA A 602 -6.26 -30.11 25.83
N ALA A 603 -6.75 -31.04 26.65
CA ALA A 603 -8.19 -31.19 26.90
C ALA A 603 -8.71 -30.04 27.79
N VAL A 604 -7.93 -29.65 28.80
CA VAL A 604 -8.23 -28.48 29.65
C VAL A 604 -8.29 -27.21 28.81
N GLU A 605 -7.29 -26.96 27.97
CA GLU A 605 -7.24 -25.78 27.09
C GLU A 605 -8.47 -25.69 26.19
N ARG A 606 -8.81 -26.77 25.48
CA ARG A 606 -9.99 -26.81 24.59
C ARG A 606 -11.29 -26.57 25.34
N ALA A 607 -11.49 -27.22 26.49
CA ALA A 607 -12.71 -27.05 27.27
C ALA A 607 -12.86 -25.60 27.78
N VAL A 608 -11.77 -25.00 28.27
CA VAL A 608 -11.75 -23.61 28.73
C VAL A 608 -12.03 -22.66 27.57
N ILE A 609 -11.38 -22.85 26.41
CA ILE A 609 -11.63 -22.05 25.19
C ILE A 609 -13.11 -22.05 24.82
N GLU A 610 -13.75 -23.23 24.77
CA GLU A 610 -15.18 -23.33 24.45
C GLU A 610 -16.07 -22.68 25.52
N GLY A 611 -15.73 -22.82 26.80
CA GLY A 611 -16.44 -22.20 27.91
C GLY A 611 -16.41 -20.67 27.83
N ILE A 612 -15.22 -20.11 27.60
CA ILE A 612 -14.99 -18.67 27.45
C ILE A 612 -15.73 -18.12 26.23
N LYS A 613 -15.64 -18.78 25.06
CA LYS A 613 -16.35 -18.35 23.84
C LYS A 613 -17.87 -18.27 24.05
N LYS A 614 -18.45 -19.19 24.84
CA LYS A 614 -19.89 -19.17 25.18
C LYS A 614 -20.25 -17.97 26.05
N VAL A 615 -19.43 -17.64 27.05
CA VAL A 615 -19.65 -16.47 27.92
C VAL A 615 -19.55 -15.17 27.13
N CYS A 616 -18.49 -14.99 26.32
CA CYS A 616 -18.38 -13.79 25.48
C CYS A 616 -19.59 -13.63 24.55
N ARG A 617 -20.02 -14.71 23.89
CA ARG A 617 -21.21 -14.67 23.04
C ARG A 617 -22.49 -14.30 23.80
N ALA A 618 -22.65 -14.77 25.04
CA ALA A 618 -23.81 -14.44 25.85
C ALA A 618 -23.76 -13.00 26.40
N PHE A 619 -22.59 -12.54 26.84
CA PHE A 619 -22.41 -11.27 27.52
C PHE A 619 -22.43 -10.08 26.57
N ASN A 620 -21.66 -10.13 25.47
CA ASN A 620 -21.51 -9.01 24.55
C ASN A 620 -21.68 -9.40 23.07
N ASN A 621 -22.15 -10.61 22.78
CA ASN A 621 -22.34 -11.13 21.42
C ASN A 621 -21.06 -11.10 20.56
N LYS A 622 -19.88 -11.18 21.20
CA LYS A 622 -18.57 -11.25 20.53
C LYS A 622 -18.05 -12.67 20.43
N ARG A 623 -17.16 -12.89 19.46
CA ARG A 623 -16.43 -14.13 19.22
C ARG A 623 -14.92 -13.86 19.22
N PRO A 624 -14.34 -13.49 20.39
CA PRO A 624 -12.94 -13.14 20.46
C PRO A 624 -12.02 -14.32 20.14
N GLU A 625 -10.78 -14.00 19.79
CA GLU A 625 -9.71 -14.98 19.82
C GLU A 625 -9.44 -15.37 21.28
N VAL A 626 -9.31 -16.67 21.56
CA VAL A 626 -9.13 -17.16 22.94
C VAL A 626 -7.88 -18.00 23.00
N ILE A 627 -6.86 -17.47 23.67
CA ILE A 627 -5.61 -18.16 23.92
C ILE A 627 -5.67 -18.71 25.33
N CYS A 628 -5.77 -20.03 25.46
CA CYS A 628 -5.68 -20.72 26.75
C CYS A 628 -4.34 -21.43 26.84
N ILE A 629 -3.62 -21.22 27.94
CA ILE A 629 -2.34 -21.86 28.23
C ILE A 629 -2.49 -22.61 29.54
N ALA A 630 -2.46 -23.95 29.48
CA ALA A 630 -2.53 -24.79 30.67
C ALA A 630 -1.13 -25.32 31.03
N HIS A 631 -0.76 -25.15 32.28
CA HIS A 631 0.48 -25.69 32.84
C HIS A 631 0.18 -26.59 34.02
N GLU A 632 0.97 -27.65 34.16
CA GLU A 632 0.91 -28.50 35.34
C GLU A 632 1.52 -27.72 36.53
N HIS A 633 0.76 -27.63 37.62
CA HIS A 633 1.21 -26.95 38.81
C HIS A 633 2.46 -27.63 39.38
N ASN A 634 3.61 -26.97 39.28
CA ASN A 634 4.84 -27.44 39.89
C ASN A 634 5.08 -26.74 41.23
N PRO A 635 4.85 -27.40 42.37
CA PRO A 635 5.00 -26.79 43.68
C PRO A 635 6.45 -26.33 43.97
N ARG A 636 7.47 -26.83 43.25
CA ARG A 636 8.87 -26.38 43.43
C ARG A 636 9.19 -25.05 42.72
N LEU A 637 8.46 -24.69 41.67
CA LEU A 637 8.64 -23.42 40.95
C LEU A 637 7.81 -22.27 41.56
N ALA A 638 6.66 -22.59 42.16
CA ALA A 638 5.79 -21.62 42.84
C ALA A 638 6.47 -20.90 44.03
N HIS A 639 7.50 -21.51 44.64
CA HIS A 639 8.26 -20.92 45.74
C HIS A 639 9.41 -20.00 45.31
N MET A 640 9.85 -20.01 44.03
CA MET A 640 11.01 -19.20 43.61
C MET A 640 10.76 -17.68 43.64
N PRO A 641 9.60 -17.14 43.22
CA PRO A 641 9.32 -15.71 43.32
C PRO A 641 9.23 -15.22 44.77
N ALA A 642 8.66 -16.04 45.67
CA ALA A 642 8.53 -15.74 47.09
C ALA A 642 9.90 -15.76 47.82
N VAL A 643 10.79 -16.70 47.45
CA VAL A 643 12.16 -16.79 48.00
C VAL A 643 13.08 -15.71 47.39
N ALA A 644 12.84 -15.28 46.14
CA ALA A 644 13.54 -14.15 45.53
C ALA A 644 13.07 -12.80 46.08
N ALA A 645 11.79 -12.67 46.43
CA ALA A 645 11.23 -11.49 47.08
C ALA A 645 11.70 -11.34 48.54
N SER A 646 11.88 -12.45 49.27
CA SER A 646 12.39 -12.42 50.66
C SER A 646 13.90 -12.18 50.76
N ARG A 647 14.64 -12.25 49.65
CA ARG A 647 16.09 -11.96 49.55
C ARG A 647 16.42 -10.56 49.05
N ARG A 648 15.43 -9.69 48.77
CA ARG A 648 15.69 -8.28 48.47
C ARG A 648 16.02 -7.54 49.77
N PRO A 649 17.19 -6.88 49.90
CA PRO A 649 17.41 -5.97 51.03
C PRO A 649 16.35 -4.86 50.97
N PRO A 650 15.93 -4.33 52.14
CA PRO A 650 14.94 -3.26 52.16
C PRO A 650 15.46 -2.05 51.36
N PRO A 651 14.59 -1.32 50.66
CA PRO A 651 15.00 -0.09 49.99
C PRO A 651 15.60 0.88 51.01
N PRO A 652 16.64 1.65 50.65
CA PRO A 652 17.17 2.67 51.55
C PRO A 652 16.04 3.64 51.92
N ALA A 653 16.01 4.03 53.19
CA ALA A 653 14.99 4.95 53.71
C ALA A 653 14.90 6.19 52.82
N ALA A 654 13.68 6.51 52.37
CA ALA A 654 13.42 7.69 51.57
C ALA A 654 13.97 8.95 52.29
N PRO A 655 14.67 9.84 51.59
CA PRO A 655 15.06 11.10 52.21
C PRO A 655 13.78 11.83 52.62
N ARG A 656 13.73 12.27 53.88
CA ARG A 656 12.60 13.06 54.41
C ARG A 656 12.31 14.22 53.47
N SER A 657 11.12 14.22 52.88
CA SER A 657 10.62 15.33 52.08
C SER A 657 10.56 16.57 52.96
N ARG A 658 11.37 17.59 52.65
CA ARG A 658 11.17 18.94 53.19
C ARG A 658 9.78 19.42 52.75
N THR A 659 9.02 19.96 53.68
CA THR A 659 7.71 20.53 53.39
C THR A 659 7.87 21.80 52.57
N ALA A 660 6.84 22.15 51.78
CA ALA A 660 6.83 23.32 50.89
C ALA A 660 7.04 24.68 51.60
N SER A 661 7.06 24.71 52.93
CA SER A 661 7.40 25.87 53.76
C SER A 661 8.92 26.11 53.88
N GLU A 662 9.75 25.06 53.78
CA GLU A 662 11.21 25.17 53.96
C GLU A 662 11.99 25.49 52.67
N LEU A 663 11.34 25.40 51.51
CA LEU A 663 11.94 25.76 50.21
C LEU A 663 11.87 27.26 49.89
N TYR A 664 11.14 28.05 50.70
CA TYR A 664 10.92 29.49 50.45
C TYR A 664 11.88 30.44 51.21
N GLN A 665 12.85 29.93 51.98
CA GLN A 665 13.74 30.75 52.81
C GLN A 665 15.25 30.62 52.51
N SER A 666 15.67 30.05 51.38
CA SER A 666 17.09 30.07 51.01
C SER A 666 17.32 30.39 49.53
N ARG A 667 17.25 31.69 49.21
CA ARG A 667 18.12 32.45 48.27
C ARG A 667 17.42 33.72 47.79
N ALA A 668 17.57 34.80 48.55
CA ALA A 668 17.88 36.11 47.98
C ALA A 668 19.40 36.32 48.15
N PRO A 669 20.15 36.96 47.23
CA PRO A 669 19.98 38.38 46.85
C PRO A 669 20.06 38.60 45.32
N GLY A 670 19.67 39.71 44.70
CA GLY A 670 19.14 41.03 45.08
C GLY A 670 18.91 41.83 43.78
N GLY A 671 18.15 42.92 43.83
CA GLY A 671 18.09 43.92 42.75
C GLY A 671 16.71 44.21 42.14
N SER A 672 15.84 44.83 42.92
CA SER A 672 14.97 45.98 42.57
C SER A 672 14.56 46.25 41.10
N ARG A 673 13.24 46.19 40.79
CA ARG A 673 12.33 47.35 40.60
C ARG A 673 10.97 46.93 40.02
N GLU A 674 9.97 47.69 40.43
CA GLU A 674 8.53 47.73 40.12
C GLU A 674 8.10 47.34 38.69
N LEU A 675 6.94 46.67 38.56
CA LEU A 675 5.74 47.22 37.89
C LEU A 675 4.50 46.28 37.99
N GLN A 676 3.43 46.88 38.53
CA GLN A 676 1.99 46.61 38.52
C GLN A 676 1.40 45.31 37.93
N ALA A 677 0.60 44.62 38.77
CA ALA A 677 -0.40 43.63 38.39
C ALA A 677 -1.80 44.28 38.31
N GLN A 678 -2.51 44.07 37.19
CA GLN A 678 -3.97 44.12 37.13
C GLN A 678 -4.50 42.68 37.01
N GLY A 679 -5.49 42.37 37.83
CA GLY A 679 -5.89 41.01 38.20
C GLY A 679 -6.76 40.25 37.22
N VAL A 680 -6.83 38.94 37.44
CA VAL A 680 -7.83 38.04 36.88
C VAL A 680 -8.46 37.27 38.04
N ARG A 681 -9.78 37.43 38.20
CA ARG A 681 -10.63 36.64 39.10
C ARG A 681 -11.08 35.36 38.40
N SER A 682 -11.09 34.27 39.17
CA SER A 682 -11.70 32.98 38.87
C SER A 682 -13.23 33.04 38.80
N LEU A 683 -13.84 32.28 37.90
CA LEU A 683 -15.26 31.92 37.94
C LEU A 683 -15.46 30.40 37.80
N ALA A 684 -16.38 29.91 38.62
CA ALA A 684 -16.81 28.52 38.79
C ALA A 684 -17.88 28.11 37.73
N PRO A 685 -18.25 26.82 37.63
CA PRO A 685 -19.03 26.26 36.52
C PRO A 685 -20.55 26.32 36.76
N TRP A 686 -21.33 26.44 35.68
CA TRP A 686 -22.78 26.47 35.69
C TRP A 686 -23.36 25.27 34.92
N GLU A 687 -24.29 24.56 35.57
CA GLU A 687 -25.28 23.67 34.96
C GLU A 687 -26.53 24.49 34.59
N GLN A 688 -27.17 24.24 33.44
CA GLN A 688 -28.64 24.21 33.31
C GLN A 688 -29.15 23.75 31.93
N GLN A 689 -30.01 22.73 32.00
CA GLN A 689 -31.29 22.53 31.28
C GLN A 689 -31.48 23.03 29.84
N GLN A 690 -31.73 22.08 28.93
CA GLN A 690 -32.40 22.31 27.64
C GLN A 690 -33.76 21.61 27.59
N GLN A 691 -34.79 22.39 27.31
CA GLN A 691 -36.09 21.97 26.76
C GLN A 691 -36.52 23.08 25.80
N PHE A 692 -36.71 22.79 24.51
CA PHE A 692 -37.82 23.29 23.68
C PHE A 692 -37.81 22.64 22.28
N GLN A 693 -39.02 22.51 21.74
CA GLN A 693 -39.53 21.64 20.69
C GLN A 693 -39.18 22.01 19.21
N PRO A 694 -39.46 21.11 18.24
CA PRO A 694 -39.04 21.26 16.84
C PRO A 694 -40.05 22.05 15.98
N ALA A 695 -39.53 22.84 15.03
CA ALA A 695 -40.32 23.59 14.06
C ALA A 695 -40.85 22.71 12.91
N ARG A 696 -42.16 22.82 12.65
CA ARG A 696 -42.89 22.19 11.56
C ARG A 696 -42.78 22.97 10.25
N ARG A 697 -42.81 22.19 9.16
CA ARG A 697 -43.01 22.54 7.75
C ARG A 697 -44.17 23.53 7.51
N GLN A 698 -43.97 24.50 6.61
CA GLN A 698 -45.01 25.05 5.73
C GLN A 698 -44.44 25.47 4.37
N ALA A 699 -45.03 24.90 3.31
CA ALA A 699 -45.32 25.50 2.00
C ALA A 699 -46.83 25.20 1.77
N PRO A 700 -47.60 25.86 0.86
CA PRO A 700 -47.17 26.59 -0.35
C PRO A 700 -47.97 27.87 -0.71
N SER A 701 -47.59 28.50 -1.85
CA SER A 701 -48.41 29.20 -2.87
C SER A 701 -47.91 30.60 -3.29
N ARG A 702 -47.21 30.70 -4.44
CA ARG A 702 -47.73 31.05 -5.77
C ARG A 702 -46.63 30.88 -6.81
#